data_AF-A0A2U1WK84-F1
#
_entry.id   AF-A0A2U1WK84-F1
#
_cell.length_a   1.000
_cell.length_b   1.000
_cell.length_c   1.000
_cell.angle_alpha   90.00
_cell.angle_beta   90.00
_cell.angle_gamma   90.00
#
_symmetry.space_group_name_H-M   'P 1'
#
loop_
_entity.id
_entity.type
_entity.pdbx_description
1 polymer ?
#
loop_
_entity_poly.entity_id
_entity_poly.type
_entity_poly.pdbx_seq_one_letter_code
_entity_poly.pdbx_strand_id
1 'polypeptide(L)'
;MDRGWTLTVSAPGGPESGEGIPAPVPGTAAQALQAAGLWSAEDPAPLHDKDVVYRTRLTGHGPHVLRFHGLATIAEVRLDGECILTSDSMYLAHEVPVTLNGEAELSIRFHALHPVLAAKKGRARWRPKLAEPAGLRFVRTTLLGHMPGWCPPIHAVGPFRPVELVEDTGPCRVLAADLRSGYDGRDGHLSLRLTVEGAAAGVTGSVEVAGHTAPLTFDGVDGFTADLTLPGVEPWWPHTHGEPVLHGVAARIGSVEVELGRVGFRSLAVDRGADGTGFALLVNGERVFCRGGCWVPVDLVGLSSDRAAYEPELRRLREAGANMVRVGGTMLYEGDAFFELCDELGLLVWQDAMFANFDYPTDAAFLDSVRAEIAQLLDRTQTSPSLAVLCGGSEMEQQAAMLGLPRASWTQAALTAVIAEAATARRPDLIQVPNSPSGGPLPFIANAGVTHYYGVGAYMKPLEDARRAGVRFASECLAFANLPEEDPLGVPALHHPRWKQRVPRDPGASWDFEDVREHYLETLYAVDPRRLRYEDPDRYRRLSRAVTGEVMQAVFDEWRRAGSSCAGGLVWQWRDPWPGAGWGVVAADGTRKPAWYALKRAFRPLRVILTDEGVNGLAVHLVNDTARPAEALLRLTAWRDGTVPVLKAERPVTIPPRGAVALAAAEMSDRFFDTTYAYRFGPISHDVVTAQVLLAERGAEPIDESHYFPKGRSLPRADLGLTAAVERQGSAGGDEWALRLATGRFACSVHVEDERFQADDGWFHLAPGVERVVRLRPRTGSQGGSGVGVTDGTASAGRMVPDGEVHALNALAPVRYRGNA
;
A
#
# COMPACT_ATOMS: atom_id res chain seq x y z
N MET A 1 21.85 -17.36 10.09
CA MET A 1 21.68 -18.27 11.26
C MET A 1 20.21 -18.30 11.65
N ASP A 2 19.47 -19.27 11.15
CA ASP A 2 18.00 -19.33 11.19
C ASP A 2 17.43 -20.36 12.18
N ARG A 3 18.29 -21.09 12.90
CA ARG A 3 17.90 -22.23 13.74
C ARG A 3 18.64 -22.25 15.06
N GLY A 4 18.13 -23.03 16.01
CA GLY A 4 18.79 -23.29 17.29
C GLY A 4 18.75 -22.12 18.27
N TRP A 5 17.84 -21.17 18.05
CA TRP A 5 17.62 -20.06 18.97
C TRP A 5 16.60 -20.43 20.04
N THR A 6 16.87 -20.01 21.27
CA THR A 6 15.92 -20.04 22.38
C THR A 6 15.75 -18.66 22.96
N LEU A 7 14.60 -18.38 23.60
CA LEU A 7 14.39 -17.15 24.34
C LEU A 7 13.91 -17.37 25.78
N THR A 8 14.27 -16.42 26.63
CA THR A 8 13.74 -16.27 28.00
C THR A 8 13.22 -14.85 28.20
N VAL A 9 12.14 -14.70 28.96
CA VAL A 9 11.52 -13.40 29.29
C VAL A 9 11.57 -13.18 30.80
N SER A 10 12.00 -12.00 31.25
CA SER A 10 12.08 -11.67 32.67
C SER A 10 11.64 -10.22 32.95
N ALA A 11 11.49 -9.88 34.23
CA ALA A 11 11.31 -8.49 34.64
C ALA A 11 12.57 -7.67 34.32
N PRO A 12 12.47 -6.32 34.19
CA PRO A 12 13.63 -5.48 33.92
C PRO A 12 14.75 -5.70 34.95
N GLY A 13 15.96 -6.00 34.47
CA GLY A 13 17.11 -6.32 35.32
C GLY A 13 17.09 -7.74 35.94
N GLY A 14 16.13 -8.59 35.56
CA GLY A 14 15.97 -9.94 36.06
C GLY A 14 17.10 -10.90 35.64
N PRO A 15 17.14 -12.11 36.22
CA PRO A 15 18.15 -13.11 35.89
C PRO A 15 18.03 -13.54 34.43
N GLU A 16 19.19 -13.78 33.83
CA GLU A 16 19.30 -14.27 32.46
C GLU A 16 19.14 -15.80 32.38
N SER A 17 19.24 -16.52 33.50
CA SER A 17 19.16 -17.99 33.56
C SER A 17 17.71 -18.52 33.62
N GLY A 18 17.42 -19.56 32.83
CA GLY A 18 16.12 -20.24 32.80
C GLY A 18 16.00 -21.24 31.64
N GLU A 19 15.00 -22.11 31.68
CA GLU A 19 14.65 -22.97 30.54
C GLU A 19 14.02 -22.11 29.44
N GLY A 20 14.73 -21.95 28.32
CA GLY A 20 14.29 -21.13 27.20
C GLY A 20 13.29 -21.86 26.30
N ILE A 21 12.39 -21.12 25.67
CA ILE A 21 11.50 -21.65 24.63
C ILE A 21 12.14 -21.49 23.25
N PRO A 22 11.83 -22.35 22.26
CA PRO A 22 12.28 -22.14 20.88
C PRO A 22 11.85 -20.77 20.35
N ALA A 23 12.74 -20.08 19.64
CA ALA A 23 12.47 -18.75 19.11
C ALA A 23 12.92 -18.62 17.65
N PRO A 24 12.12 -17.98 16.77
CA PRO A 24 12.53 -17.73 15.39
C PRO A 24 13.50 -16.54 15.31
N VAL A 25 14.46 -16.64 14.39
CA VAL A 25 15.35 -15.55 13.98
C VAL A 25 15.54 -15.66 12.46
N PRO A 26 15.12 -14.68 11.64
CA PRO A 26 14.41 -13.45 12.03
C PRO A 26 13.07 -13.73 12.73
N GLY A 27 12.70 -12.87 13.68
CA GLY A 27 11.41 -12.94 14.33
C GLY A 27 11.33 -12.08 15.59
N THR A 28 10.21 -12.19 16.32
CA THR A 28 9.96 -11.42 17.54
C THR A 28 9.67 -12.32 18.74
N ALA A 29 9.79 -11.73 19.94
CA ALA A 29 9.43 -12.39 21.18
C ALA A 29 7.93 -12.69 21.22
N ALA A 30 7.08 -11.80 20.67
CA ALA A 30 5.64 -12.03 20.56
C ALA A 30 5.34 -13.27 19.72
N GLN A 31 6.02 -13.44 18.59
CA GLN A 31 5.86 -14.61 17.72
C GLN A 31 6.25 -15.91 18.43
N ALA A 32 7.39 -15.92 19.11
CA ALA A 32 7.86 -17.10 19.85
C ALA A 32 6.92 -17.47 21.01
N LEU A 33 6.50 -16.48 21.81
CA LEU A 33 5.57 -16.69 22.92
C LEU A 33 4.19 -17.14 22.42
N GLN A 34 3.72 -16.61 21.30
CA GLN A 34 2.47 -17.06 20.67
C GLN A 34 2.57 -18.51 20.21
N ALA A 35 3.68 -18.89 19.57
CA ALA A 35 3.92 -20.27 19.15
C ALA A 35 3.99 -21.25 20.34
N ALA A 36 4.44 -20.78 21.51
CA ALA A 36 4.45 -21.54 22.76
C ALA A 36 3.11 -21.52 23.54
N GLY A 37 2.09 -20.79 23.07
CA GLY A 37 0.81 -20.65 23.75
C GLY A 37 0.85 -19.77 25.01
N LEU A 38 1.88 -18.91 25.15
CA LEU A 38 2.13 -18.04 26.32
C LEU A 38 1.70 -16.58 26.09
N TRP A 39 1.29 -16.23 24.88
CA TRP A 39 0.89 -14.88 24.48
C TRP A 39 -0.17 -14.94 23.36
N SER A 40 -1.05 -13.93 23.27
CA SER A 40 -2.11 -13.87 22.25
C SER A 40 -2.16 -12.51 21.56
N ALA A 41 -2.30 -12.49 20.23
CA ALA A 41 -2.50 -11.26 19.46
C ALA A 41 -3.88 -10.63 19.65
N GLU A 42 -4.87 -11.40 20.13
CA GLU A 42 -6.23 -10.89 20.41
C GLU A 42 -6.29 -10.09 21.70
N ASP A 43 -5.46 -10.47 22.68
CA ASP A 43 -5.31 -9.81 23.98
C ASP A 43 -3.81 -9.73 24.34
N PRO A 44 -3.06 -8.84 23.67
CA PRO A 44 -1.61 -8.80 23.74
C PRO A 44 -1.13 -8.28 25.10
N ALA A 45 -0.41 -9.12 25.84
CA ALA A 45 0.33 -8.68 27.01
C ALA A 45 1.53 -7.79 26.58
N PRO A 46 1.82 -6.67 27.28
CA PRO A 46 2.96 -5.82 26.96
C PRO A 46 4.29 -6.57 27.05
N LEU A 47 5.17 -6.31 26.08
CA LEU A 47 6.53 -6.85 26.04
C LEU A 47 7.60 -5.76 26.19
N HIS A 48 7.27 -4.50 25.94
CA HIS A 48 8.21 -3.38 26.07
C HIS A 48 8.58 -3.07 27.53
N ASP A 49 7.93 -3.72 28.52
CA ASP A 49 8.23 -3.62 29.95
C ASP A 49 9.01 -4.84 30.48
N LYS A 50 9.46 -5.75 29.61
CA LYS A 50 10.22 -6.96 29.93
C LYS A 50 11.62 -6.92 29.35
N ASP A 51 12.54 -7.62 30.00
CA ASP A 51 13.79 -7.99 29.36
C ASP A 51 13.60 -9.32 28.64
N VAL A 52 14.17 -9.43 27.44
CA VAL A 52 14.02 -10.58 26.55
C VAL A 52 15.41 -11.00 26.10
N VAL A 53 15.80 -12.25 26.38
CA VAL A 53 17.14 -12.73 26.03
C VAL A 53 17.04 -13.89 25.04
N TYR A 54 17.65 -13.71 23.88
CA TYR A 54 17.84 -14.74 22.85
C TYR A 54 19.20 -15.41 23.03
N ARG A 55 19.29 -16.72 22.80
CA ARG A 55 20.55 -17.48 22.84
C ARG A 55 20.64 -18.48 21.70
N THR A 56 21.85 -18.64 21.19
CA THR A 56 22.21 -19.75 20.30
C THR A 56 23.69 -20.13 20.47
N ARG A 57 24.10 -21.21 19.82
CA ARG A 57 25.51 -21.64 19.79
C ARG A 57 26.07 -21.43 18.40
N LEU A 58 27.27 -20.88 18.36
CA LEU A 58 28.07 -20.73 17.16
C LEU A 58 29.14 -21.83 17.13
N THR A 59 29.47 -22.29 15.93
CA THR A 59 30.56 -23.23 15.70
C THR A 59 31.42 -22.71 14.58
N GLY A 60 32.72 -22.55 14.81
CA GLY A 60 33.65 -22.11 13.78
C GLY A 60 35.08 -21.98 14.32
N HIS A 61 36.03 -21.78 13.40
CA HIS A 61 37.43 -21.55 13.74
C HIS A 61 38.00 -20.38 12.95
N GLY A 62 38.69 -19.47 13.63
CA GLY A 62 39.34 -18.32 13.00
C GLY A 62 38.43 -17.08 12.86
N PRO A 63 38.84 -16.11 12.04
CA PRO A 63 38.13 -14.84 11.86
C PRO A 63 36.77 -15.01 11.18
N HIS A 64 35.76 -14.37 11.74
CA HIS A 64 34.41 -14.29 11.20
C HIS A 64 33.86 -12.88 11.41
N VAL A 65 32.75 -12.56 10.74
CA VAL A 65 31.95 -11.35 11.00
C VAL A 65 30.53 -11.75 11.37
N LEU A 66 30.05 -11.29 12.52
CA LEU A 66 28.64 -11.35 12.87
C LEU A 66 27.93 -10.14 12.28
N ARG A 67 26.90 -10.39 11.46
CA ARG A 67 26.04 -9.34 10.89
C ARG A 67 24.67 -9.39 11.54
N PHE A 68 24.24 -8.27 12.09
CA PHE A 68 22.90 -8.08 12.66
C PHE A 68 22.16 -7.09 11.79
N HIS A 69 21.17 -7.54 11.02
CA HIS A 69 20.46 -6.68 10.06
C HIS A 69 19.35 -5.82 10.70
N GLY A 70 19.06 -6.03 11.98
CA GLY A 70 18.04 -5.26 12.71
C GLY A 70 17.69 -5.88 14.06
N LEU A 71 17.84 -5.08 15.11
CA LEU A 71 17.61 -5.48 16.51
C LEU A 71 16.57 -4.54 17.13
N ALA A 72 15.37 -5.02 17.44
CA ALA A 72 14.29 -4.22 18.01
C ALA A 72 14.27 -4.33 19.56
N THR A 73 14.65 -3.33 20.35
CA THR A 73 15.40 -2.13 19.93
C THR A 73 16.68 -1.95 20.74
N ILE A 74 16.57 -1.75 22.05
CA ILE A 74 17.74 -1.56 22.90
C ILE A 74 18.33 -2.93 23.22
N ALA A 75 19.43 -3.27 22.57
CA ALA A 75 20.02 -4.59 22.61
C ALA A 75 21.48 -4.58 23.08
N GLU A 76 21.85 -5.58 23.86
CA GLU A 76 23.22 -5.90 24.22
C GLU A 76 23.55 -7.31 23.71
N VAL A 77 24.58 -7.43 22.88
CA VAL A 77 25.03 -8.71 22.31
C VAL A 77 26.29 -9.15 23.03
N ARG A 78 26.32 -10.42 23.45
CA ARG A 78 27.48 -11.02 24.10
C ARG A 78 27.90 -12.32 23.43
N LEU A 79 29.22 -12.55 23.35
CA LEU A 79 29.84 -13.80 22.92
C LEU A 79 30.60 -14.39 24.11
N ASP A 80 30.26 -15.60 24.54
CA ASP A 80 30.80 -16.25 25.75
C ASP A 80 30.75 -15.35 27.00
N GLY A 81 29.69 -14.54 27.09
CA GLY A 81 29.45 -13.60 28.19
C GLY A 81 30.15 -12.24 28.06
N GLU A 82 31.05 -12.05 27.08
CA GLU A 82 31.69 -10.76 26.81
C GLU A 82 30.80 -9.88 25.90
N CYS A 83 30.55 -8.63 26.27
CA CYS A 83 29.77 -7.70 25.46
C CYS A 83 30.57 -7.25 24.21
N ILE A 84 30.04 -7.57 23.03
CA ILE A 84 30.65 -7.26 21.74
C ILE A 84 29.93 -6.14 20.98
N LEU A 85 28.66 -5.84 21.32
CA LEU A 85 27.86 -4.80 20.68
C LEU A 85 26.76 -4.30 21.61
N THR A 86 26.53 -2.98 21.60
CA THR A 86 25.29 -2.36 22.08
C THR A 86 24.59 -1.67 20.91
N SER A 87 23.28 -1.87 20.79
CA SER A 87 22.43 -1.24 19.77
C SER A 87 21.29 -0.49 20.45
N ASP A 88 20.97 0.71 19.97
CA ASP A 88 19.86 1.55 20.45
C ASP A 88 18.84 1.90 19.36
N SER A 89 19.01 1.30 18.17
CA SER A 89 18.18 1.54 17.00
C SER A 89 17.76 0.23 16.34
N MET A 90 16.46 0.13 16.07
CA MET A 90 15.84 -0.95 15.30
C MET A 90 16.23 -0.89 13.82
N TYR A 91 16.66 0.28 13.34
CA TYR A 91 16.87 0.55 11.93
C TYR A 91 18.34 0.52 11.51
N LEU A 92 19.26 0.26 12.45
CA LEU A 92 20.68 0.11 12.16
C LEU A 92 21.05 -1.38 12.05
N ALA A 93 21.76 -1.71 10.97
CA ALA A 93 22.52 -2.93 10.83
C ALA A 93 23.92 -2.75 11.42
N HIS A 94 24.48 -3.84 11.95
CA HIS A 94 25.79 -3.88 12.61
C HIS A 94 26.62 -5.03 12.08
N GLU A 95 27.91 -4.78 11.84
CA GLU A 95 28.92 -5.81 11.55
C GLU A 95 29.96 -5.84 12.66
N VAL A 96 30.19 -7.01 13.26
CA VAL A 96 31.10 -7.18 14.40
C VAL A 96 32.10 -8.28 14.07
N PRO A 97 33.38 -7.96 13.86
CA PRO A 97 34.43 -8.95 13.70
C PRO A 97 34.59 -9.78 14.98
N VAL A 98 34.66 -11.09 14.85
CA VAL A 98 34.86 -12.04 15.95
C VAL A 98 35.86 -13.11 15.57
N THR A 99 36.49 -13.75 16.56
CA THR A 99 37.33 -14.93 16.34
C THR A 99 36.73 -16.10 17.09
N LEU A 100 36.39 -17.17 16.36
CA LEU A 100 35.83 -18.38 16.94
C LEU A 100 36.93 -19.43 17.17
N ASN A 101 36.85 -20.13 18.29
CA ASN A 101 37.81 -21.16 18.70
C ASN A 101 37.09 -22.49 19.02
N GLY A 102 36.13 -22.89 18.19
CA GLY A 102 35.27 -24.05 18.41
C GLY A 102 33.82 -23.63 18.66
N GLU A 103 33.22 -24.10 19.76
CA GLU A 103 31.88 -23.69 20.19
C GLU A 103 31.94 -22.38 20.99
N ALA A 104 31.01 -21.47 20.70
CA ALA A 104 30.80 -20.24 21.47
C ALA A 104 29.30 -19.98 21.68
N GLU A 105 28.92 -19.43 22.82
CA GLU A 105 27.55 -19.00 23.08
C GLU A 105 27.34 -17.56 22.64
N LEU A 106 26.37 -17.33 21.76
CA LEU A 106 25.89 -16.00 21.41
C LEU A 106 24.61 -15.71 22.18
N SER A 107 24.57 -14.57 22.88
CA SER A 107 23.35 -14.09 23.54
C SER A 107 23.04 -12.66 23.14
N ILE A 108 21.74 -12.35 23.02
CA ILE A 108 21.24 -11.00 22.72
C ILE A 108 20.18 -10.66 23.75
N ARG A 109 20.47 -9.69 24.61
CA ARG A 109 19.52 -9.15 25.59
C ARG A 109 18.87 -7.89 25.04
N PHE A 110 17.56 -7.95 24.83
CA PHE A 110 16.73 -6.79 24.57
C PHE A 110 16.23 -6.24 25.90
N HIS A 111 16.61 -5.01 26.22
CA HIS A 111 16.22 -4.34 27.44
C HIS A 111 14.79 -3.79 27.32
N ALA A 112 14.05 -3.84 28.43
CA ALA A 112 12.77 -3.17 28.57
C ALA A 112 12.89 -1.70 28.17
N LEU A 113 11.97 -1.22 27.34
CA LEU A 113 11.94 0.18 26.91
C LEU A 113 11.39 1.10 28.01
N HIS A 114 10.51 0.60 28.89
CA HIS A 114 9.83 1.43 29.90
C HIS A 114 10.80 2.33 30.71
N PRO A 115 11.92 1.84 31.28
CA PRO A 115 12.87 2.69 32.00
C PRO A 115 13.43 3.85 31.16
N VAL A 116 13.67 3.61 29.86
CA VAL A 116 14.18 4.62 28.93
C VAL A 116 13.09 5.61 28.53
N LEU A 117 11.88 5.12 28.27
CA LEU A 117 10.71 5.93 27.92
C LEU A 117 10.24 6.82 29.08
N ALA A 118 10.44 6.39 30.33
CA ALA A 118 10.13 7.16 31.53
C ALA A 118 11.21 8.21 31.87
N ALA A 119 12.40 8.13 31.28
CA ALA A 119 13.48 9.06 31.55
C ALA A 119 13.13 10.48 31.07
N LYS A 120 13.28 11.47 31.95
CA LYS A 120 13.05 12.88 31.60
C LYS A 120 14.25 13.44 30.84
N LYS A 121 14.22 13.34 29.50
CA LYS A 121 15.23 13.92 28.61
C LYS A 121 14.67 15.15 27.89
N GLY A 122 15.23 16.34 28.13
CA GLY A 122 14.89 17.58 27.43
C GLY A 122 13.41 17.98 27.45
N ARG A 123 13.07 19.10 26.79
CA ARG A 123 11.67 19.53 26.59
C ARG A 123 11.37 19.55 25.09
N ALA A 124 10.28 18.87 24.70
CA ALA A 124 9.76 18.94 23.34
C ALA A 124 9.06 20.28 23.09
N ARG A 125 9.17 20.80 21.86
CA ARG A 125 8.41 21.96 21.39
C ARG A 125 6.92 21.68 21.34
N TRP A 126 6.53 20.44 21.01
CA TRP A 126 5.15 19.95 21.08
C TRP A 126 5.09 18.48 21.49
N ARG A 127 3.89 17.97 21.74
CA ARG A 127 3.63 16.56 22.06
C ARG A 127 2.49 16.05 21.17
N PRO A 128 2.67 14.93 20.45
CA PRO A 128 1.57 14.35 19.69
C PRO A 128 0.57 13.66 20.62
N LYS A 129 -0.64 13.43 20.10
CA LYS A 129 -1.67 12.58 20.72
C LYS A 129 -1.76 11.19 20.09
N LEU A 130 -1.18 11.01 18.90
CA LEU A 130 -1.28 9.79 18.11
C LEU A 130 -0.55 8.60 18.77
N ALA A 131 0.68 8.84 19.24
CA ALA A 131 1.57 7.81 19.76
C ALA A 131 1.98 8.11 21.21
N GLU A 132 2.05 7.07 22.03
CA GLU A 132 2.41 7.15 23.45
C GLU A 132 3.34 6.01 23.92
N PRO A 133 4.24 6.28 24.89
CA PRO A 133 4.44 7.54 25.61
C PRO A 133 5.32 8.56 24.86
N ALA A 134 5.30 9.82 25.31
CA ALA A 134 6.07 10.91 24.69
C ALA A 134 7.60 10.68 24.64
N GLY A 135 8.12 9.76 25.46
CA GLY A 135 9.53 9.35 25.46
C GLY A 135 9.96 8.61 24.18
N LEU A 136 9.03 8.10 23.38
CA LEU A 136 9.32 7.40 22.12
C LEU A 136 10.16 8.24 21.13
N ARG A 137 10.09 9.57 21.21
CA ARG A 137 10.94 10.47 20.41
C ARG A 137 12.45 10.23 20.59
N PHE A 138 12.87 9.58 21.68
CA PHE A 138 14.28 9.34 22.01
C PHE A 138 14.76 7.93 21.67
N VAL A 139 13.89 7.07 21.15
CA VAL A 139 14.22 5.68 20.82
C VAL A 139 13.91 5.48 19.33
N ARG A 140 14.89 4.96 18.57
CA ARG A 140 14.69 4.65 17.15
C ARG A 140 14.03 3.28 17.01
N THR A 141 12.71 3.24 17.26
CA THR A 141 11.83 2.07 17.13
C THR A 141 10.62 2.40 16.25
N THR A 142 9.90 1.39 15.79
CA THR A 142 8.58 1.55 15.15
C THR A 142 7.55 2.13 16.13
N LEU A 143 6.56 2.87 15.61
CA LEU A 143 5.41 3.34 16.40
C LEU A 143 4.27 2.31 16.44
N LEU A 144 4.39 1.20 15.70
CA LEU A 144 3.49 0.05 15.82
C LEU A 144 3.52 -0.48 17.26
N GLY A 145 2.34 -0.79 17.79
CA GLY A 145 2.17 -1.13 19.21
C GLY A 145 1.98 0.07 20.13
N HIS A 146 2.30 1.28 19.68
CA HIS A 146 2.32 2.49 20.49
C HIS A 146 1.30 3.56 20.09
N MET A 147 0.36 3.23 19.19
CA MET A 147 -0.71 4.13 18.72
C MET A 147 -2.10 3.60 19.09
N PRO A 148 -2.62 3.88 20.30
CA PRO A 148 -3.90 3.34 20.75
C PRO A 148 -5.08 3.76 19.87
N GLY A 149 -5.94 2.79 19.55
CA GLY A 149 -7.06 2.98 18.62
C GLY A 149 -6.68 2.97 17.14
N TRP A 150 -5.37 2.98 16.80
CA TRP A 150 -4.87 2.92 15.43
C TRP A 150 -4.33 1.54 15.05
N CYS A 151 -3.62 0.88 15.97
CA CYS A 151 -3.05 -0.45 15.76
C CYS A 151 -3.16 -1.31 17.03
N PRO A 152 -3.07 -2.65 16.90
CA PRO A 152 -2.86 -3.53 18.05
C PRO A 152 -1.68 -3.08 18.91
N PRO A 153 -1.75 -3.17 20.26
CA PRO A 153 -0.63 -2.87 21.15
C PRO A 153 0.40 -4.02 21.17
N ILE A 154 0.87 -4.41 19.99
CA ILE A 154 1.88 -5.45 19.76
C ILE A 154 3.22 -4.76 19.57
N HIS A 155 4.15 -5.00 20.48
CA HIS A 155 5.43 -4.29 20.53
C HIS A 155 6.55 -5.10 19.86
N ALA A 156 7.35 -4.45 19.02
CA ALA A 156 8.50 -5.05 18.37
C ALA A 156 9.63 -5.29 19.40
N VAL A 157 9.92 -6.56 19.69
CA VAL A 157 11.06 -6.96 20.55
C VAL A 157 11.71 -8.20 19.95
N GLY A 158 13.02 -8.15 19.68
CA GLY A 158 13.78 -9.29 19.16
C GLY A 158 14.61 -8.96 17.91
N PRO A 159 15.40 -9.94 17.42
CA PRO A 159 16.16 -9.83 16.18
C PRO A 159 15.21 -10.01 14.97
N PHE A 160 14.43 -8.97 14.67
CA PHE A 160 13.37 -9.01 13.66
C PHE A 160 13.90 -9.09 12.21
N ARG A 161 15.21 -8.92 12.01
CA ARG A 161 15.92 -9.11 10.73
C ARG A 161 17.01 -10.19 10.87
N PRO A 162 17.57 -10.69 9.75
CA PRO A 162 18.54 -11.78 9.79
C PRO A 162 19.76 -11.51 10.69
N VAL A 163 20.28 -12.58 11.26
CA VAL A 163 21.60 -12.63 11.90
C VAL A 163 22.47 -13.60 11.14
N GLU A 164 23.62 -13.16 10.68
CA GLU A 164 24.54 -13.95 9.83
C GLU A 164 25.89 -14.10 10.52
N LEU A 165 26.50 -15.25 10.33
CA LEU A 165 27.90 -15.50 10.66
C LEU A 165 28.60 -15.72 9.32
N VAL A 166 29.45 -14.78 8.94
CA VAL A 166 30.17 -14.79 7.68
C VAL A 166 31.60 -15.22 7.95
N GLU A 167 32.02 -16.34 7.37
CA GLU A 167 33.42 -16.77 7.38
C GLU A 167 34.27 -15.81 6.55
N ASP A 168 35.35 -15.33 7.14
CA ASP A 168 36.23 -14.38 6.47
C ASP A 168 37.27 -15.11 5.60
N THR A 169 36.83 -15.74 4.50
CA THR A 169 37.70 -16.53 3.61
C THR A 169 37.47 -16.23 2.13
N GLY A 170 38.56 -16.16 1.35
CA GLY A 170 38.50 -16.05 -0.11
C GLY A 170 39.68 -15.27 -0.72
N PRO A 171 40.00 -15.47 -2.02
CA PRO A 171 41.10 -14.76 -2.68
C PRO A 171 40.75 -13.32 -3.10
N CYS A 172 39.46 -12.96 -3.16
CA CYS A 172 38.96 -11.62 -3.44
C CYS A 172 37.56 -11.47 -2.83
N ARG A 173 37.37 -10.53 -1.91
CA ARG A 173 36.13 -10.32 -1.16
C ARG A 173 35.52 -8.99 -1.55
N VAL A 174 34.25 -8.95 -1.94
CA VAL A 174 33.52 -7.69 -2.16
C VAL A 174 32.98 -7.21 -0.82
N LEU A 175 33.45 -6.05 -0.37
CA LEU A 175 33.05 -5.43 0.90
C LEU A 175 31.83 -4.52 0.73
N ALA A 176 31.75 -3.83 -0.41
CA ALA A 176 30.66 -2.93 -0.73
C ALA A 176 30.49 -2.79 -2.24
N ALA A 177 29.28 -2.45 -2.67
CA ALA A 177 28.95 -2.05 -4.03
C ALA A 177 28.19 -0.71 -4.00
N ASP A 178 28.55 0.21 -4.90
CA ASP A 178 27.79 1.41 -5.26
C ASP A 178 27.44 1.29 -6.76
N LEU A 179 26.18 0.98 -7.03
CA LEU A 179 25.60 0.65 -8.32
C LEU A 179 24.47 1.64 -8.60
N ARG A 180 24.68 2.49 -9.60
CA ARG A 180 23.76 3.58 -9.95
C ARG A 180 23.30 3.41 -11.39
N SER A 181 21.99 3.34 -11.59
CA SER A 181 21.37 3.29 -12.91
C SER A 181 20.63 4.58 -13.22
N GLY A 182 20.59 4.97 -14.49
CA GLY A 182 19.86 6.13 -14.97
C GLY A 182 19.39 5.96 -16.41
N TYR A 183 18.45 6.80 -16.84
CA TYR A 183 17.88 6.76 -18.18
C TYR A 183 17.67 8.18 -18.71
N ASP A 184 18.18 8.48 -19.90
CA ASP A 184 18.12 9.82 -20.49
C ASP A 184 16.92 10.04 -21.44
N GLY A 185 16.04 9.05 -21.56
CA GLY A 185 14.92 9.04 -22.51
C GLY A 185 15.18 8.16 -23.72
N ARG A 186 16.42 7.72 -23.95
CA ARG A 186 16.80 6.85 -25.05
C ARG A 186 17.74 5.73 -24.62
N ASP A 187 18.80 6.07 -23.89
CA ASP A 187 19.87 5.15 -23.50
C ASP A 187 19.94 5.05 -21.97
N GLY A 188 20.39 3.88 -21.50
CA GLY A 188 20.65 3.64 -20.09
C GLY A 188 22.09 3.96 -19.72
N HIS A 189 22.31 4.34 -18.47
CA HIS A 189 23.64 4.56 -17.90
C HIS A 189 23.78 3.74 -16.63
N LEU A 190 24.90 3.04 -16.48
CA LEU A 190 25.24 2.28 -15.28
C LEU A 190 26.62 2.70 -14.79
N SER A 191 26.72 3.14 -13.54
CA SER A 191 27.97 3.38 -12.82
C SER A 191 28.10 2.33 -11.73
N LEU A 192 29.23 1.65 -11.66
CA LEU A 192 29.55 0.65 -10.65
C LEU A 192 30.88 1.01 -9.97
N ARG A 193 30.88 1.00 -8.65
CA ARG A 193 32.09 0.93 -7.81
C ARG A 193 31.98 -0.27 -6.88
N LEU A 194 33.00 -1.12 -6.89
CA LEU A 194 33.17 -2.21 -5.94
C LEU A 194 34.33 -1.90 -5.02
N THR A 195 34.13 -2.01 -3.72
CA THR A 195 35.21 -2.04 -2.74
C THR A 195 35.55 -3.49 -2.46
N VAL A 196 36.83 -3.85 -2.58
CA VAL A 196 37.30 -5.24 -2.48
C VAL A 196 38.49 -5.39 -1.54
N GLU A 197 38.61 -6.56 -0.91
CA GLU A 197 39.79 -6.99 -0.18
C GLU A 197 40.43 -8.19 -0.88
N GLY A 198 41.77 -8.26 -0.91
CA GLY A 198 42.51 -9.40 -1.49
C GLY A 198 42.75 -9.36 -3.00
N ALA A 199 42.17 -8.39 -3.73
CA ALA A 199 42.48 -8.20 -5.15
C ALA A 199 43.85 -7.51 -5.33
N ALA A 200 44.74 -8.12 -6.13
CA ALA A 200 46.04 -7.55 -6.44
C ALA A 200 46.01 -6.71 -7.75
N ALA A 201 46.93 -5.75 -7.86
CA ALA A 201 47.17 -5.03 -9.11
C ALA A 201 47.43 -6.04 -10.26
N GLY A 202 46.64 -5.96 -11.33
CA GLY A 202 46.73 -6.86 -12.50
C GLY A 202 45.59 -7.87 -12.66
N VAL A 203 44.67 -7.98 -11.68
CA VAL A 203 43.44 -8.76 -11.83
C VAL A 203 42.50 -8.08 -12.83
N THR A 204 42.17 -8.76 -13.91
CA THR A 204 41.17 -8.30 -14.88
C THR A 204 39.77 -8.59 -14.38
N GLY A 205 38.86 -7.65 -14.56
CA GLY A 205 37.44 -7.88 -14.33
C GLY A 205 36.55 -7.31 -15.42
N SER A 206 35.29 -7.71 -15.40
CA SER A 206 34.25 -7.21 -16.30
C SER A 206 32.91 -7.15 -15.58
N VAL A 207 32.06 -6.21 -15.96
CA VAL A 207 30.65 -6.17 -15.56
C VAL A 207 29.77 -6.42 -16.78
N GLU A 208 28.73 -7.22 -16.59
CA GLU A 208 27.70 -7.51 -17.60
C GLU A 208 26.34 -7.01 -17.12
N VAL A 209 25.61 -6.34 -18.02
CA VAL A 209 24.24 -5.88 -17.81
C VAL A 209 23.52 -5.76 -19.15
N ALA A 210 22.27 -6.22 -19.24
CA ALA A 210 21.44 -6.10 -20.45
C ALA A 210 22.12 -6.63 -21.74
N GLY A 211 22.99 -7.64 -21.63
CA GLY A 211 23.76 -8.20 -22.77
C GLY A 211 24.96 -7.34 -23.22
N HIS A 212 25.28 -6.26 -22.49
CA HIS A 212 26.47 -5.44 -22.69
C HIS A 212 27.53 -5.78 -21.64
N THR A 213 28.80 -5.78 -22.04
CA THR A 213 29.94 -6.03 -21.17
C THR A 213 30.91 -4.86 -21.19
N ALA A 214 31.40 -4.43 -20.03
CA ALA A 214 32.47 -3.45 -19.90
C ALA A 214 33.58 -3.94 -18.97
N PRO A 215 34.84 -3.53 -19.21
CA PRO A 215 35.95 -3.86 -18.32
C PRO A 215 35.80 -3.12 -16.98
N LEU A 216 36.13 -3.82 -15.88
CA LEU A 216 36.34 -3.20 -14.58
C LEU A 216 37.76 -2.63 -14.52
N THR A 217 37.87 -1.37 -14.09
CA THR A 217 39.15 -0.68 -13.92
C THR A 217 39.50 -0.62 -12.44
N PHE A 218 40.67 -1.13 -12.06
CA PHE A 218 41.16 -1.03 -10.69
C PHE A 218 41.51 0.43 -10.36
N ASP A 219 41.04 0.95 -9.23
CA ASP A 219 41.24 2.35 -8.83
C ASP A 219 42.65 2.64 -8.28
N GLY A 220 43.46 1.59 -8.12
CA GLY A 220 44.84 1.68 -7.64
C GLY A 220 44.98 1.57 -6.11
N VAL A 221 43.87 1.43 -5.38
CA VAL A 221 43.84 1.36 -3.91
C VAL A 221 43.19 0.06 -3.46
N ASP A 222 41.87 -0.04 -3.58
CA ASP A 222 41.07 -1.10 -2.97
C ASP A 222 39.74 -1.33 -3.70
N GLY A 223 39.61 -0.90 -4.96
CA GLY A 223 38.33 -1.00 -5.66
C GLY A 223 38.40 -1.14 -7.17
N PHE A 224 37.26 -1.51 -7.74
CA PHE A 224 37.03 -1.55 -9.18
C PHE A 224 35.92 -0.58 -9.56
N THR A 225 36.06 0.09 -10.70
CA THR A 225 35.03 0.97 -11.27
C THR A 225 34.68 0.59 -12.70
N ALA A 226 33.44 0.84 -13.09
CA ALA A 226 32.99 0.76 -14.48
C ALA A 226 31.85 1.75 -14.74
N ASP A 227 31.89 2.38 -15.92
CA ASP A 227 30.83 3.23 -16.45
C ASP A 227 30.38 2.69 -17.81
N LEU A 228 29.08 2.47 -17.95
CA LEU A 228 28.48 1.88 -19.15
C LEU A 228 27.37 2.79 -19.67
N THR A 229 27.37 3.01 -20.98
CA THR A 229 26.21 3.48 -21.73
C THR A 229 25.60 2.28 -22.46
N LEU A 230 24.29 2.14 -22.37
CA LEU A 230 23.50 1.01 -22.85
C LEU A 230 22.51 1.52 -23.90
N PRO A 231 22.90 1.57 -25.19
CA PRO A 231 22.08 2.17 -26.24
C PRO A 231 20.77 1.43 -26.43
N GLY A 232 19.65 2.16 -26.38
CA GLY A 232 18.31 1.60 -26.59
C GLY A 232 17.89 0.54 -25.57
N VAL A 233 18.44 0.58 -24.35
CA VAL A 233 18.02 -0.33 -23.27
C VAL A 233 16.53 -0.18 -23.00
N GLU A 234 15.86 -1.29 -22.72
CA GLU A 234 14.45 -1.24 -22.32
C GLU A 234 14.31 -0.61 -20.93
N PRO A 235 13.57 0.51 -20.79
CA PRO A 235 13.42 1.20 -19.52
C PRO A 235 12.38 0.52 -18.62
N TRP A 236 12.53 0.72 -17.32
CA TRP A 236 11.54 0.34 -16.32
C TRP A 236 10.39 1.34 -16.29
N TRP A 237 9.15 0.83 -16.28
CA TRP A 237 7.93 1.62 -16.10
C TRP A 237 7.06 1.07 -14.96
N PRO A 238 6.29 1.92 -14.26
CA PRO A 238 5.17 1.42 -13.47
C PRO A 238 4.19 0.68 -14.40
N HIS A 239 3.58 -0.41 -13.91
CA HIS A 239 2.80 -1.35 -14.74
C HIS A 239 1.59 -0.72 -15.47
N THR A 240 1.16 0.45 -15.01
CA THR A 240 0.07 1.22 -15.62
C THR A 240 0.49 2.01 -16.87
N HIS A 241 1.80 2.22 -17.08
CA HIS A 241 2.36 3.06 -18.15
C HIS A 241 3.33 2.30 -19.09
N GLY A 242 3.68 1.06 -18.76
CA GLY A 242 4.57 0.20 -19.54
C GLY A 242 4.97 -1.05 -18.77
N GLU A 243 5.92 -1.81 -19.32
CA GLU A 243 6.46 -3.00 -18.67
C GLU A 243 7.55 -2.63 -17.64
N PRO A 244 7.56 -3.25 -16.44
CA PRO A 244 8.60 -3.04 -15.43
C PRO A 244 9.85 -3.88 -15.74
N VAL A 245 10.57 -3.53 -16.81
CA VAL A 245 11.75 -4.30 -17.26
C VAL A 245 12.92 -4.16 -16.27
N LEU A 246 13.50 -5.30 -15.89
CA LEU A 246 14.65 -5.40 -14.99
C LEU A 246 15.79 -6.17 -15.67
N HIS A 247 17.02 -5.73 -15.44
CA HIS A 247 18.23 -6.30 -16.03
C HIS A 247 19.14 -6.81 -14.92
N GLY A 248 19.58 -8.06 -15.00
CA GLY A 248 20.58 -8.61 -14.09
C GLY A 248 21.93 -7.93 -14.26
N VAL A 249 22.66 -7.75 -13.16
CA VAL A 249 24.01 -7.18 -13.14
C VAL A 249 24.95 -8.17 -12.47
N ALA A 250 25.98 -8.59 -13.19
CA ALA A 250 27.00 -9.49 -12.67
C ALA A 250 28.40 -8.90 -12.91
N ALA A 251 29.27 -9.00 -11.90
CA ALA A 251 30.66 -8.62 -12.00
C ALA A 251 31.56 -9.86 -11.88
N ARG A 252 32.54 -9.97 -12.78
CA ARG A 252 33.58 -11.00 -12.74
C ARG A 252 34.90 -10.36 -12.40
N ILE A 253 35.56 -10.82 -11.34
CA ILE A 253 36.88 -10.35 -10.87
C ILE A 253 37.81 -11.56 -10.82
N GLY A 254 38.70 -11.69 -11.82
CA GLY A 254 39.48 -12.91 -11.99
C GLY A 254 38.60 -14.14 -12.22
N SER A 255 38.61 -15.09 -11.27
CA SER A 255 37.75 -16.28 -11.26
C SER A 255 36.49 -16.15 -10.40
N VAL A 256 36.33 -15.03 -9.69
CA VAL A 256 35.17 -14.79 -8.82
C VAL A 256 34.08 -14.12 -9.65
N GLU A 257 32.87 -14.68 -9.59
CA GLU A 257 31.66 -14.07 -10.14
C GLU A 257 30.80 -13.59 -8.98
N VAL A 258 30.30 -12.36 -9.10
CA VAL A 258 29.54 -11.65 -8.08
C VAL A 258 28.24 -11.18 -8.71
N GLU A 259 27.13 -11.74 -8.24
CA GLU A 259 25.79 -11.27 -8.56
C GLU A 259 25.52 -9.97 -7.80
N LEU A 260 25.30 -8.88 -8.54
CA LEU A 260 25.05 -7.54 -7.98
C LEU A 260 23.56 -7.18 -7.97
N GLY A 261 22.70 -8.15 -8.28
CA GLY A 261 21.25 -7.99 -8.28
C GLY A 261 20.70 -7.57 -9.65
N ARG A 262 19.53 -6.91 -9.62
CA ARG A 262 18.83 -6.43 -10.83
C ARG A 262 18.61 -4.93 -10.75
N VAL A 263 18.73 -4.24 -11.88
CA VAL A 263 18.47 -2.80 -12.02
C VAL A 263 17.35 -2.55 -13.03
N GLY A 264 16.62 -1.45 -12.85
CA GLY A 264 15.68 -0.92 -13.84
C GLY A 264 16.10 0.48 -14.26
N PHE A 265 16.24 0.71 -15.57
CA PHE A 265 16.64 2.02 -16.10
C PHE A 265 15.44 2.95 -16.19
N ARG A 266 15.45 4.05 -15.42
CA ARG A 266 14.41 5.08 -15.49
C ARG A 266 14.94 6.44 -15.06
N SER A 267 14.19 7.50 -15.37
CA SER A 267 14.38 8.83 -14.79
C SER A 267 13.17 9.28 -13.99
N LEU A 268 13.42 10.10 -12.97
CA LEU A 268 12.41 10.74 -12.14
C LEU A 268 12.57 12.25 -12.15
N ALA A 269 11.46 12.96 -12.19
CA ALA A 269 11.40 14.39 -11.95
C ALA A 269 10.05 14.76 -11.31
N VAL A 270 9.95 16.00 -10.81
CA VAL A 270 8.67 16.55 -10.34
C VAL A 270 8.31 17.74 -11.21
N ASP A 271 7.13 17.68 -11.81
CA ASP A 271 6.51 18.83 -12.44
C ASP A 271 5.78 19.65 -11.36
N ARG A 272 6.26 20.88 -11.17
CA ARG A 272 5.74 21.86 -10.21
C ARG A 272 4.62 22.73 -10.77
N GLY A 273 4.22 22.52 -12.03
CA GLY A 273 3.24 23.35 -12.72
C GLY A 273 3.71 24.80 -12.93
N ALA A 274 2.88 25.60 -13.59
CA ALA A 274 3.20 26.99 -13.94
C ALA A 274 3.33 27.92 -12.72
N ASP A 275 2.66 27.60 -11.60
CA ASP A 275 2.72 28.38 -10.35
C ASP A 275 3.86 27.95 -9.41
N GLY A 276 4.61 26.89 -9.76
CA GLY A 276 5.72 26.37 -8.96
C GLY A 276 5.29 25.62 -7.69
N THR A 277 3.98 25.43 -7.45
CA THR A 277 3.45 24.82 -6.22
C THR A 277 2.88 23.42 -6.43
N GLY A 278 2.88 22.90 -7.65
CA GLY A 278 2.42 21.55 -7.96
C GLY A 278 3.34 20.44 -7.44
N PHE A 279 2.84 19.22 -7.54
CA PHE A 279 3.61 17.99 -7.33
C PHE A 279 3.02 16.91 -8.25
N ALA A 280 3.59 16.73 -9.43
CA ALA A 280 3.26 15.62 -10.33
C ALA A 280 4.54 14.85 -10.64
N LEU A 281 4.55 13.54 -10.39
CA LEU A 281 5.71 12.71 -10.67
C LEU A 281 5.84 12.49 -12.19
N LEU A 282 7.03 12.76 -12.71
CA LEU A 282 7.42 12.39 -14.07
C LEU A 282 8.26 11.12 -14.00
N VAL A 283 7.88 10.09 -14.73
CA VAL A 283 8.68 8.87 -14.92
C VAL A 283 9.05 8.79 -16.40
N ASN A 284 10.35 8.77 -16.70
CA ASN A 284 10.87 8.78 -18.07
C ASN A 284 10.32 9.97 -18.91
N GLY A 285 10.15 11.13 -18.28
CA GLY A 285 9.61 12.35 -18.88
C GLY A 285 8.07 12.44 -18.93
N GLU A 286 7.36 11.37 -18.55
CA GLU A 286 5.90 11.31 -18.67
C GLU A 286 5.20 11.49 -17.33
N ARG A 287 4.13 12.30 -17.29
CA ARG A 287 3.33 12.51 -16.08
C ARG A 287 2.59 11.22 -15.70
N VAL A 288 2.78 10.78 -14.46
CA VAL A 288 2.11 9.61 -13.88
C VAL A 288 1.11 10.08 -12.83
N PHE A 289 -0.19 9.81 -13.05
CA PHE A 289 -1.18 9.95 -11.98
C PHE A 289 -0.92 8.83 -10.95
N CYS A 290 -0.34 9.21 -9.82
CA CYS A 290 0.05 8.27 -8.77
C CYS A 290 -1.19 7.84 -7.98
N ARG A 291 -1.44 6.55 -7.88
CA ARG A 291 -2.64 6.00 -7.27
C ARG A 291 -2.33 4.72 -6.52
N GLY A 292 -2.92 4.58 -5.34
CA GLY A 292 -2.76 3.40 -4.51
C GLY A 292 -3.13 3.68 -3.07
N GLY A 293 -2.37 3.14 -2.12
CA GLY A 293 -2.69 3.22 -0.69
C GLY A 293 -1.47 3.29 0.20
N CYS A 294 -1.72 3.67 1.45
CA CYS A 294 -0.72 3.63 2.51
C CYS A 294 -0.59 2.21 3.05
N TRP A 295 0.64 1.72 3.08
CA TRP A 295 1.03 0.37 3.45
C TRP A 295 0.94 0.14 4.95
N VAL A 296 0.53 -1.07 5.31
CA VAL A 296 0.55 -1.59 6.69
C VAL A 296 1.28 -2.92 6.64
N PRO A 297 2.25 -3.18 7.55
CA PRO A 297 2.97 -4.45 7.55
C PRO A 297 2.03 -5.65 7.56
N VAL A 298 2.34 -6.64 6.72
CA VAL A 298 1.51 -7.83 6.50
C VAL A 298 1.42 -8.72 7.74
N ASP A 299 2.50 -8.77 8.53
CA ASP A 299 2.61 -9.51 9.77
C ASP A 299 3.06 -8.55 10.89
N LEU A 300 2.13 -8.18 11.77
CA LEU A 300 2.43 -7.30 12.92
C LEU A 300 3.03 -8.03 14.12
N VAL A 301 2.97 -9.37 14.14
CA VAL A 301 3.50 -10.16 15.25
C VAL A 301 4.96 -10.49 14.98
N GLY A 302 5.26 -11.17 13.87
CA GLY A 302 6.61 -11.60 13.52
C GLY A 302 7.43 -10.56 12.75
N LEU A 303 6.79 -9.53 12.17
CA LEU A 303 7.42 -8.53 11.31
C LEU A 303 8.21 -9.15 10.14
N SER A 304 7.65 -10.22 9.56
CA SER A 304 8.32 -11.01 8.52
C SER A 304 8.87 -10.15 7.37
N SER A 305 10.10 -10.47 6.96
CA SER A 305 10.75 -9.94 5.74
C SER A 305 10.51 -10.82 4.52
N ASP A 306 9.76 -11.91 4.67
CA ASP A 306 9.74 -12.97 3.67
C ASP A 306 8.92 -12.54 2.47
N ARG A 307 9.45 -12.85 1.29
CA ARG A 307 8.78 -12.61 0.02
C ARG A 307 7.36 -13.18 -0.01
N ALA A 308 7.16 -14.37 0.56
CA ALA A 308 5.86 -15.05 0.63
C ALA A 308 4.82 -14.30 1.49
N ALA A 309 5.26 -13.50 2.47
CA ALA A 309 4.37 -12.67 3.28
C ALA A 309 3.89 -11.43 2.49
N TYR A 310 4.78 -10.81 1.72
CA TYR A 310 4.49 -9.59 0.96
C TYR A 310 3.72 -9.82 -0.34
N GLU A 311 4.09 -10.87 -1.10
CA GLU A 311 3.63 -11.09 -2.48
C GLU A 311 2.11 -11.07 -2.63
N PRO A 312 1.31 -11.75 -1.78
CA PRO A 312 -0.16 -11.74 -1.92
C PRO A 312 -0.75 -10.33 -1.84
N GLU A 313 -0.25 -9.49 -0.94
CA GLU A 313 -0.77 -8.15 -0.73
C GLU A 313 -0.32 -7.17 -1.81
N LEU A 314 0.95 -7.22 -2.23
CA LEU A 314 1.44 -6.38 -3.32
C LEU A 314 0.79 -6.75 -4.67
N ARG A 315 0.53 -8.05 -4.91
CA ARG A 315 -0.27 -8.47 -6.08
C ARG A 315 -1.69 -7.93 -6.00
N ARG A 316 -2.33 -7.95 -4.83
CA ARG A 316 -3.66 -7.37 -4.63
C ARG A 316 -3.68 -5.86 -4.87
N LEU A 317 -2.59 -5.15 -4.54
CA LEU A 317 -2.40 -3.74 -4.85
C LEU A 317 -2.29 -3.50 -6.36
N ARG A 318 -1.42 -4.25 -7.05
CA ARG A 318 -1.31 -4.21 -8.52
C ARG A 318 -2.63 -4.55 -9.22
N GLU A 319 -3.34 -5.59 -8.77
CA GLU A 319 -4.62 -6.04 -9.32
C GLU A 319 -5.72 -4.97 -9.21
N ALA A 320 -5.64 -4.07 -8.23
CA ALA A 320 -6.52 -2.92 -8.11
C ALA A 320 -6.15 -1.78 -9.06
N GLY A 321 -5.12 -1.92 -9.91
CA GLY A 321 -4.66 -0.85 -10.79
C GLY A 321 -3.85 0.23 -10.08
N ALA A 322 -3.46 0.03 -8.82
CA ALA A 322 -2.58 0.94 -8.11
C ALA A 322 -1.16 0.87 -8.68
N ASN A 323 -0.47 2.00 -8.77
CA ASN A 323 0.88 2.13 -9.31
C ASN A 323 1.86 2.76 -8.31
N MET A 324 1.40 3.11 -7.11
CA MET A 324 2.23 3.63 -6.04
C MET A 324 1.75 3.11 -4.69
N VAL A 325 2.69 2.78 -3.80
CA VAL A 325 2.45 2.42 -2.40
C VAL A 325 3.28 3.34 -1.49
N ARG A 326 2.70 3.81 -0.39
CA ARG A 326 3.42 4.63 0.60
C ARG A 326 3.66 3.87 1.89
N VAL A 327 4.91 3.76 2.30
CA VAL A 327 5.31 3.30 3.63
C VAL A 327 5.45 4.52 4.53
N GLY A 328 4.46 4.75 5.40
CA GLY A 328 4.40 5.91 6.29
C GLY A 328 5.41 5.83 7.45
N GLY A 329 5.83 6.98 7.97
CA GLY A 329 6.84 7.09 9.02
C GLY A 329 6.43 6.57 10.40
N THR A 330 5.16 6.17 10.56
CA THR A 330 4.65 5.46 11.74
C THR A 330 4.89 3.94 11.68
N MET A 331 5.25 3.41 10.51
CA MET A 331 5.45 1.97 10.25
C MET A 331 6.89 1.55 10.59
N LEU A 332 7.52 0.76 9.71
CA LEU A 332 8.93 0.37 9.74
C LEU A 332 9.45 0.31 8.29
N TYR A 333 10.78 0.29 8.10
CA TYR A 333 11.34 0.02 6.77
C TYR A 333 11.16 -1.46 6.42
N GLU A 334 10.46 -1.75 5.33
CA GLU A 334 10.22 -3.13 4.89
C GLU A 334 11.50 -3.82 4.39
N GLY A 335 11.50 -5.16 4.36
CA GLY A 335 12.67 -5.94 3.94
C GLY A 335 12.95 -5.83 2.43
N ASP A 336 14.09 -6.37 1.97
CA ASP A 336 14.51 -6.25 0.56
C ASP A 336 13.49 -6.88 -0.39
N ALA A 337 12.89 -8.01 0.00
CA ALA A 337 11.85 -8.69 -0.77
C ALA A 337 10.63 -7.80 -1.08
N PHE A 338 10.31 -6.81 -0.24
CA PHE A 338 9.23 -5.85 -0.52
C PHE A 338 9.58 -4.97 -1.72
N PHE A 339 10.79 -4.41 -1.75
CA PHE A 339 11.27 -3.56 -2.84
C PHE A 339 11.44 -4.36 -4.13
N GLU A 340 12.02 -5.55 -4.06
CA GLU A 340 12.14 -6.45 -5.22
C GLU A 340 10.78 -6.80 -5.83
N LEU A 341 9.78 -7.09 -4.99
CA LEU A 341 8.42 -7.33 -5.47
C LEU A 341 7.80 -6.08 -6.08
N CYS A 342 8.04 -4.89 -5.50
CA CYS A 342 7.56 -3.64 -6.08
C CYS A 342 8.22 -3.35 -7.44
N ASP A 343 9.52 -3.65 -7.58
CA ASP A 343 10.29 -3.54 -8.82
C ASP A 343 9.67 -4.43 -9.91
N GLU A 344 9.44 -5.71 -9.60
CA GLU A 344 8.85 -6.69 -10.53
C GLU A 344 7.37 -6.40 -10.85
N LEU A 345 6.63 -5.87 -9.88
CA LEU A 345 5.21 -5.59 -10.04
C LEU A 345 4.94 -4.22 -10.70
N GLY A 346 5.98 -3.40 -10.89
CA GLY A 346 5.84 -2.05 -11.44
C GLY A 346 5.08 -1.11 -10.49
N LEU A 347 5.32 -1.21 -9.19
CA LEU A 347 4.73 -0.38 -8.14
C LEU A 347 5.77 0.62 -7.65
N LEU A 348 5.53 1.92 -7.81
CA LEU A 348 6.38 2.95 -7.23
C LEU A 348 6.28 2.93 -5.70
N VAL A 349 7.38 3.16 -5.01
CA VAL A 349 7.43 3.25 -3.55
C VAL A 349 7.69 4.69 -3.14
N TRP A 350 6.79 5.20 -2.30
CA TRP A 350 7.01 6.37 -1.48
C TRP A 350 7.45 5.90 -0.09
N GLN A 351 8.69 6.17 0.29
CA GLN A 351 9.27 5.79 1.57
C GLN A 351 9.41 7.02 2.46
N ASP A 352 8.65 7.09 3.55
CA ASP A 352 8.96 8.03 4.62
C ASP A 352 10.19 7.53 5.40
N ALA A 353 11.05 8.42 5.86
CA ALA A 353 11.94 8.15 6.98
C ALA A 353 11.07 7.88 8.22
N MET A 354 11.50 6.99 9.12
CA MET A 354 10.71 6.53 10.26
C MET A 354 10.63 7.57 11.39
N PHE A 355 10.03 8.71 11.06
CA PHE A 355 9.74 9.84 11.93
C PHE A 355 8.28 10.24 11.72
N ALA A 356 7.52 10.37 12.80
CA ALA A 356 6.13 10.76 12.71
C ALA A 356 5.67 11.55 13.93
N ASN A 357 4.98 12.67 13.69
CA ASN A 357 4.28 13.55 14.64
C ASN A 357 5.11 14.15 15.81
N PHE A 358 6.22 13.56 16.24
CA PHE A 358 7.06 14.04 17.33
C PHE A 358 7.95 15.20 16.89
N ASP A 359 8.27 16.06 17.85
CA ASP A 359 9.48 16.86 17.83
C ASP A 359 10.63 15.93 18.21
N TYR A 360 11.61 15.66 17.36
CA TYR A 360 12.73 14.73 17.63
C TYR A 360 13.96 15.49 18.18
N PRO A 361 14.93 14.78 18.78
CA PRO A 361 16.22 15.35 19.15
C PRO A 361 17.03 15.83 17.95
N THR A 362 18.02 16.70 18.20
CA THR A 362 18.91 17.23 17.16
C THR A 362 20.36 17.34 17.65
N ASP A 363 20.73 16.61 18.70
CA ASP A 363 22.13 16.49 19.10
C ASP A 363 22.93 15.67 18.08
N ALA A 364 24.26 15.85 18.09
CA ALA A 364 25.13 15.26 17.07
C ALA A 364 25.02 13.72 17.02
N ALA A 365 24.97 13.05 18.19
CA ALA A 365 24.86 11.60 18.24
C ALA A 365 23.56 11.09 17.61
N PHE A 366 22.43 11.75 17.90
CA PHE A 366 21.17 11.43 17.23
C PHE A 366 21.24 11.64 15.72
N LEU A 367 21.75 12.79 15.27
CA LEU A 367 21.85 13.10 13.84
C LEU A 367 22.80 12.16 13.09
N ASP A 368 23.90 11.74 13.69
CA ASP A 368 24.83 10.77 13.12
C ASP A 368 24.16 9.38 12.99
N SER A 369 23.39 8.97 14.00
CA SER A 369 22.57 7.74 13.94
C SER A 369 21.53 7.81 12.81
N VAL A 370 20.85 8.94 12.63
CA VAL A 370 19.92 9.15 11.50
C VAL A 370 20.65 9.11 10.16
N ARG A 371 21.83 9.73 10.05
CA ARG A 371 22.63 9.69 8.81
C ARG A 371 22.99 8.26 8.43
N ALA A 372 23.40 7.44 9.41
CA ALA A 372 23.69 6.03 9.21
C ALA A 372 22.43 5.22 8.81
N GLU A 373 21.30 5.45 9.51
CA GLU A 373 20.01 4.81 9.22
C GLU A 373 19.57 5.04 7.76
N ILE A 374 19.60 6.30 7.31
CA ILE A 374 19.22 6.64 5.93
C ILE A 374 20.24 6.11 4.92
N ALA A 375 21.54 6.17 5.22
CA ALA A 375 22.56 5.59 4.34
C ALA A 375 22.33 4.08 4.14
N GLN A 376 22.17 3.31 5.22
CA GLN A 376 21.97 1.86 5.13
C GLN A 376 20.69 1.48 4.38
N LEU A 377 19.59 2.23 4.57
CA LEU A 377 18.37 2.04 3.78
C LEU A 377 18.61 2.25 2.28
N LEU A 378 19.32 3.30 1.91
CA LEU A 378 19.54 3.67 0.51
C LEU A 378 20.61 2.79 -0.14
N ASP A 379 21.58 2.32 0.62
CA ASP A 379 22.61 1.38 0.16
C ASP A 379 21.98 0.02 -0.16
N ARG A 380 21.11 -0.54 0.70
CA ARG A 380 20.45 -1.83 0.40
C ARG A 380 19.40 -1.75 -0.70
N THR A 381 18.84 -0.56 -0.96
CA THR A 381 17.82 -0.35 -2.00
C THR A 381 18.38 0.32 -3.26
N GLN A 382 19.70 0.43 -3.40
CA GLN A 382 20.36 1.20 -4.45
C GLN A 382 19.98 0.77 -5.88
N THR A 383 19.69 -0.53 -6.05
CA THR A 383 19.31 -1.11 -7.34
C THR A 383 17.81 -1.05 -7.62
N SER A 384 16.99 -0.67 -6.64
CA SER A 384 15.54 -0.70 -6.72
C SER A 384 15.02 0.47 -7.56
N PRO A 385 14.48 0.22 -8.78
CA PRO A 385 13.75 1.23 -9.51
C PRO A 385 12.40 1.53 -8.84
N SER A 386 11.77 0.70 -8.03
CA SER A 386 10.47 1.08 -7.47
C SER A 386 10.56 2.27 -6.51
N LEU A 387 11.62 2.37 -5.70
CA LEU A 387 11.82 3.49 -4.79
C LEU A 387 11.90 4.81 -5.56
N ALA A 388 10.91 5.69 -5.39
CA ALA A 388 10.76 6.90 -6.19
C ALA A 388 10.76 8.18 -5.35
N VAL A 389 10.17 8.13 -4.16
CA VAL A 389 10.10 9.26 -3.23
C VAL A 389 10.73 8.87 -1.91
N LEU A 390 11.68 9.67 -1.43
CA LEU A 390 12.11 9.66 -0.04
C LEU A 390 11.52 10.89 0.67
N CYS A 391 10.72 10.64 1.70
CA CYS A 391 10.06 11.67 2.47
C CYS A 391 10.69 11.78 3.88
N GLY A 392 10.92 12.98 4.40
CA GLY A 392 11.58 13.17 5.70
C GLY A 392 10.77 12.75 6.93
N GLY A 393 9.48 12.42 6.77
CA GLY A 393 8.63 11.87 7.83
C GLY A 393 7.15 12.23 7.66
N SER A 394 6.31 11.76 8.59
CA SER A 394 4.86 11.97 8.58
C SER A 394 4.41 13.02 9.61
N GLU A 395 3.61 13.98 9.17
CA GLU A 395 2.82 14.92 9.98
C GLU A 395 3.57 15.71 11.07
N MET A 396 4.89 15.79 11.01
CA MET A 396 5.66 16.54 12.01
C MET A 396 5.37 18.04 11.89
N GLU A 397 5.40 18.56 10.65
CA GLU A 397 5.07 19.97 10.39
C GLU A 397 3.59 20.25 10.64
N GLN A 398 2.71 19.34 10.22
CA GLN A 398 1.28 19.42 10.49
C GLN A 398 0.97 19.49 11.99
N GLN A 399 1.58 18.61 12.79
CA GLN A 399 1.36 18.58 14.23
C GLN A 399 1.72 19.91 14.89
N ALA A 400 2.86 20.49 14.52
CA ALA A 400 3.30 21.78 15.02
C ALA A 400 2.35 22.92 14.57
N ALA A 401 1.95 22.93 13.30
CA ALA A 401 1.06 23.94 12.74
C ALA A 401 -0.34 23.91 13.37
N MET A 402 -0.94 22.72 13.54
CA MET A 402 -2.27 22.55 14.14
C MET A 402 -2.31 22.91 15.63
N LEU A 403 -1.16 22.90 16.32
CA LEU A 403 -1.04 23.38 17.70
C LEU A 403 -0.85 24.91 17.77
N GLY A 404 -0.87 25.62 16.64
CA GLY A 404 -0.76 27.08 16.59
C GLY A 404 0.66 27.61 16.78
N LEU A 405 1.69 26.77 16.61
CA LEU A 405 3.08 27.23 16.65
C LEU A 405 3.39 28.12 15.44
N PRO A 406 4.35 29.05 15.54
CA PRO A 406 4.76 29.88 14.42
C PRO A 406 5.47 29.05 13.34
N ARG A 407 5.37 29.46 12.07
CA ARG A 407 5.94 28.76 10.90
C ARG A 407 7.41 28.36 11.05
N ALA A 408 8.23 29.22 11.64
CA ALA A 408 9.65 28.94 11.89
C ALA A 408 9.90 27.74 12.83
N SER A 409 8.89 27.31 13.58
CA SER A 409 8.97 26.20 14.52
C SER A 409 8.41 24.88 13.98
N TRP A 410 7.79 24.86 12.80
CA TRP A 410 7.19 23.63 12.26
C TRP A 410 8.24 22.63 11.82
N THR A 411 9.20 23.10 11.03
CA THR A 411 10.27 22.28 10.48
C THR A 411 11.28 21.86 11.55
N GLN A 412 11.84 20.67 11.39
CA GLN A 412 12.98 20.17 12.16
C GLN A 412 14.24 20.28 11.32
N ALA A 413 14.70 21.52 11.10
CA ALA A 413 15.68 21.85 10.05
C ALA A 413 16.95 20.98 10.05
N ALA A 414 17.54 20.70 11.22
CA ALA A 414 18.73 19.84 11.32
C ALA A 414 18.44 18.39 10.89
N LEU A 415 17.31 17.83 11.34
CA LEU A 415 16.88 16.49 10.95
C LEU A 415 16.59 16.41 9.45
N THR A 416 15.81 17.36 8.93
CA THR A 416 15.48 17.45 7.50
C THR A 416 16.73 17.58 6.64
N ALA A 417 17.71 18.39 7.05
CA ALA A 417 18.97 18.57 6.34
C ALA A 417 19.79 17.28 6.30
N VAL A 418 19.94 16.58 7.43
CA VAL A 418 20.71 15.33 7.51
C VAL A 418 20.12 14.23 6.62
N ILE A 419 18.78 14.08 6.61
CA ILE A 419 18.10 13.13 5.73
C ILE A 419 18.35 13.49 4.26
N ALA A 420 18.19 14.77 3.90
CA ALA A 420 18.38 15.23 2.52
C ALA A 420 19.83 15.10 2.03
N GLU A 421 20.81 15.39 2.88
CA GLU A 421 22.24 15.21 2.59
C GLU A 421 22.58 13.74 2.35
N ALA A 422 22.13 12.85 3.24
CA ALA A 422 22.35 11.41 3.10
C ALA A 422 21.69 10.89 1.81
N ALA A 423 20.45 11.31 1.54
CA ALA A 423 19.73 10.96 0.32
C ALA A 423 20.47 11.39 -0.95
N THR A 424 20.89 12.66 -1.00
CA THR A 424 21.59 13.22 -2.17
C THR A 424 22.93 12.52 -2.41
N ALA A 425 23.64 12.13 -1.35
CA ALA A 425 24.94 11.48 -1.48
C ALA A 425 24.85 10.03 -2.02
N ARG A 426 23.76 9.31 -1.70
CA ARG A 426 23.59 7.89 -2.08
C ARG A 426 22.69 7.71 -3.30
N ARG A 427 21.55 8.39 -3.30
CA ARG A 427 20.46 8.23 -4.28
C ARG A 427 19.94 9.59 -4.77
N PRO A 428 20.78 10.36 -5.51
CA PRO A 428 20.40 11.66 -6.05
C PRO A 428 19.27 11.59 -7.08
N ASP A 429 18.92 10.40 -7.57
CA ASP A 429 17.80 10.13 -8.48
C ASP A 429 16.43 10.23 -7.80
N LEU A 430 16.37 10.10 -6.46
CA LEU A 430 15.10 10.10 -5.73
C LEU A 430 14.50 11.49 -5.60
N ILE A 431 13.17 11.55 -5.70
CA ILE A 431 12.42 12.74 -5.36
C ILE A 431 12.40 12.90 -3.84
N GLN A 432 12.91 14.03 -3.35
CA GLN A 432 12.93 14.32 -1.93
C GLN A 432 11.73 15.19 -1.52
N VAL A 433 11.00 14.74 -0.52
CA VAL A 433 9.90 15.48 0.13
C VAL A 433 10.30 15.75 1.58
N PRO A 434 10.28 17.00 2.08
CA PRO A 434 10.77 17.28 3.44
C PRO A 434 9.89 16.69 4.53
N ASN A 435 8.57 16.68 4.33
CA ASN A 435 7.58 16.08 5.23
C ASN A 435 6.28 15.79 4.46
N SER A 436 5.51 14.81 4.90
CA SER A 436 4.14 14.57 4.41
C SER A 436 3.14 14.87 5.52
N PRO A 437 2.32 15.93 5.41
CA PRO A 437 2.21 16.85 4.28
C PRO A 437 3.20 18.04 4.38
N SER A 438 3.44 18.71 3.25
CA SER A 438 4.27 19.92 3.18
C SER A 438 3.93 20.80 1.99
N GLY A 439 4.12 22.11 2.16
CA GLY A 439 3.83 23.13 1.14
C GLY A 439 2.89 24.23 1.64
N GLY A 440 2.69 25.24 0.79
CA GLY A 440 1.67 26.27 1.01
C GLY A 440 1.85 27.18 2.25
N PRO A 441 0.85 28.02 2.56
CA PRO A 441 0.74 28.75 3.82
C PRO A 441 0.70 27.88 5.09
N LEU A 442 0.05 26.72 5.03
CA LEU A 442 -0.03 25.70 6.09
C LEU A 442 0.28 24.34 5.45
N PRO A 443 1.00 23.43 6.12
CA PRO A 443 1.53 22.22 5.49
C PRO A 443 0.46 21.26 4.97
N PHE A 444 -0.76 21.32 5.51
CA PHE A 444 -1.88 20.41 5.21
C PHE A 444 -2.94 21.02 4.27
N ILE A 445 -2.67 22.15 3.61
CA ILE A 445 -3.60 22.68 2.62
C ILE A 445 -3.43 21.95 1.30
N ALA A 446 -4.54 21.67 0.62
CA ALA A 446 -4.52 20.73 -0.47
C ALA A 446 -3.98 21.29 -1.80
N ASN A 447 -4.03 22.62 -1.99
CA ASN A 447 -3.74 23.27 -3.27
C ASN A 447 -2.27 23.65 -3.50
N ALA A 448 -1.36 23.21 -2.63
CA ALA A 448 0.08 23.43 -2.78
C ALA A 448 0.87 22.26 -2.19
N GLY A 449 1.84 21.74 -2.96
CA GLY A 449 2.72 20.66 -2.53
C GLY A 449 2.01 19.32 -2.36
N VAL A 450 2.33 18.63 -1.27
CA VAL A 450 1.79 17.30 -0.93
C VAL A 450 0.95 17.44 0.33
N THR A 451 -0.24 16.85 0.33
CA THR A 451 -1.24 17.04 1.40
C THR A 451 -1.76 15.72 1.95
N HIS A 452 -2.26 15.74 3.17
CA HIS A 452 -3.21 14.74 3.67
C HIS A 452 -4.61 15.29 3.42
N TYR A 453 -5.32 14.78 2.41
CA TYR A 453 -6.64 15.26 2.02
C TYR A 453 -7.74 14.44 2.70
N TYR A 454 -8.31 15.01 3.76
CA TYR A 454 -9.41 14.42 4.51
C TYR A 454 -10.72 15.22 4.44
N GLY A 455 -10.84 16.14 3.47
CA GLY A 455 -12.05 16.93 3.23
C GLY A 455 -13.26 16.04 3.00
N VAL A 456 -13.30 15.37 1.84
CA VAL A 456 -14.18 14.21 1.64
C VAL A 456 -13.61 13.02 2.42
N GLY A 457 -14.41 12.42 3.30
CA GLY A 457 -13.93 11.47 4.31
C GLY A 457 -13.98 12.09 5.70
N ALA A 458 -12.87 12.12 6.43
CA ALA A 458 -12.84 12.43 7.87
C ALA A 458 -13.52 13.76 8.27
N TYR A 459 -13.50 14.77 7.41
CA TYR A 459 -14.11 16.09 7.66
C TYR A 459 -15.53 16.24 7.09
N MET A 460 -16.10 15.17 6.53
CA MET A 460 -17.50 15.10 6.07
C MET A 460 -17.86 16.25 5.11
N LYS A 461 -16.94 16.65 4.23
CA LYS A 461 -17.25 17.64 3.19
C LYS A 461 -18.08 17.00 2.07
N PRO A 462 -18.93 17.80 1.39
CA PRO A 462 -19.63 17.33 0.20
C PRO A 462 -18.64 16.89 -0.90
N LEU A 463 -19.07 16.01 -1.82
CA LEU A 463 -18.20 15.46 -2.87
C LEU A 463 -17.55 16.53 -3.76
N GLU A 464 -18.22 17.68 -3.98
CA GLU A 464 -17.68 18.80 -4.74
C GLU A 464 -16.39 19.39 -4.16
N ASP A 465 -16.11 19.15 -2.86
CA ASP A 465 -14.89 19.61 -2.21
C ASP A 465 -13.64 18.96 -2.81
N ALA A 466 -13.74 17.72 -3.32
CA ALA A 466 -12.63 17.05 -4.00
C ALA A 466 -12.11 17.85 -5.21
N ARG A 467 -13.02 18.56 -5.89
CA ARG A 467 -12.69 19.53 -6.95
C ARG A 467 -12.23 20.85 -6.36
N ARG A 468 -13.05 21.43 -5.48
CA ARG A 468 -12.92 22.80 -4.98
C ARG A 468 -11.64 23.02 -4.19
N ALA A 469 -11.15 22.00 -3.51
CA ALA A 469 -9.92 22.05 -2.73
C ALA A 469 -8.67 22.23 -3.61
N GLY A 470 -8.76 22.03 -4.94
CA GLY A 470 -7.66 22.24 -5.86
C GLY A 470 -6.46 21.34 -5.57
N VAL A 471 -6.72 20.10 -5.11
CA VAL A 471 -5.71 19.14 -4.64
C VAL A 471 -4.57 19.03 -5.66
N ARG A 472 -3.31 19.09 -5.20
CA ARG A 472 -2.12 18.85 -6.03
C ARG A 472 -1.68 17.39 -5.97
N PHE A 473 -1.46 16.88 -4.77
CA PHE A 473 -1.14 15.48 -4.53
C PHE A 473 -1.56 15.10 -3.12
N ALA A 474 -2.41 14.09 -2.96
CA ALA A 474 -2.84 13.59 -1.67
C ALA A 474 -2.03 12.35 -1.27
N SER A 475 -0.98 12.52 -0.45
CA SER A 475 -0.16 11.42 0.07
C SER A 475 -0.86 10.59 1.15
N GLU A 476 -1.97 11.11 1.69
CA GLU A 476 -3.02 10.37 2.39
C GLU A 476 -4.38 10.93 1.97
N CYS A 477 -5.39 10.08 1.81
CA CYS A 477 -6.76 10.53 1.59
C CYS A 477 -7.83 9.53 2.00
N LEU A 478 -9.08 9.98 2.03
CA LEU A 478 -10.28 9.12 2.03
C LEU A 478 -10.31 8.08 3.17
N ALA A 479 -10.07 8.53 4.39
CA ALA A 479 -10.19 7.70 5.59
C ALA A 479 -11.67 7.42 5.93
N PHE A 480 -12.05 6.15 6.01
CA PHE A 480 -13.40 5.65 6.33
C PHE A 480 -13.34 4.41 7.21
N ALA A 481 -14.41 4.11 7.98
CA ALA A 481 -14.59 2.79 8.58
C ALA A 481 -15.15 1.83 7.52
N ASN A 482 -14.26 1.18 6.77
CA ASN A 482 -14.64 0.30 5.67
C ASN A 482 -15.15 -1.05 6.22
N LEU A 483 -16.41 -1.37 5.91
CA LEU A 483 -17.04 -2.61 6.36
C LEU A 483 -16.55 -3.82 5.55
N PRO A 484 -16.11 -4.91 6.20
CA PRO A 484 -15.94 -6.20 5.54
C PRO A 484 -17.28 -6.83 5.12
N GLU A 485 -17.23 -7.77 4.17
CA GLU A 485 -18.38 -8.57 3.72
C GLU A 485 -18.83 -9.59 4.77
N GLU A 486 -17.88 -10.16 5.52
CA GLU A 486 -18.14 -11.03 6.67
C GLU A 486 -17.91 -10.27 7.98
N ASP A 487 -18.52 -10.73 9.08
CA ASP A 487 -18.20 -10.21 10.42
C ASP A 487 -17.05 -11.03 11.03
N PRO A 488 -15.81 -10.52 11.03
CA PRO A 488 -14.69 -11.28 11.54
C PRO A 488 -14.66 -11.41 13.07
N LEU A 489 -15.51 -10.68 13.80
CA LEU A 489 -15.59 -10.73 15.27
C LEU A 489 -16.74 -11.60 15.77
N GLY A 490 -17.66 -12.01 14.89
CA GLY A 490 -18.86 -12.77 15.23
C GLY A 490 -19.73 -12.06 16.26
N VAL A 491 -19.85 -10.73 16.18
CA VAL A 491 -20.64 -9.94 17.12
C VAL A 491 -22.13 -9.96 16.72
N PRO A 492 -23.06 -9.93 17.69
CA PRO A 492 -24.49 -9.95 17.37
C PRO A 492 -24.96 -8.68 16.64
N ALA A 493 -24.25 -7.56 16.80
CA ALA A 493 -24.57 -6.30 16.14
C ALA A 493 -23.34 -5.38 16.03
N LEU A 494 -23.35 -4.48 15.04
CA LEU A 494 -22.23 -3.56 14.79
C LEU A 494 -22.06 -2.47 15.87
N HIS A 495 -23.05 -2.26 16.74
CA HIS A 495 -22.90 -1.37 17.90
C HIS A 495 -22.35 -2.09 19.15
N HIS A 496 -21.99 -3.38 19.03
CA HIS A 496 -21.39 -4.13 20.13
C HIS A 496 -20.03 -3.52 20.54
N PRO A 497 -19.68 -3.44 21.83
CA PRO A 497 -18.44 -2.81 22.29
C PRO A 497 -17.17 -3.35 21.61
N ARG A 498 -17.09 -4.68 21.41
CA ARG A 498 -15.96 -5.32 20.68
C ARG A 498 -15.83 -4.81 19.25
N TRP A 499 -16.93 -4.49 18.57
CA TRP A 499 -16.89 -3.92 17.22
C TRP A 499 -16.47 -2.46 17.25
N LYS A 500 -17.06 -1.66 18.15
CA LYS A 500 -16.72 -0.24 18.28
C LYS A 500 -15.26 -0.01 18.65
N GLN A 501 -14.62 -0.92 19.37
CA GLN A 501 -13.17 -0.90 19.62
C GLN A 501 -12.32 -1.05 18.35
N ARG A 502 -12.88 -1.61 17.26
CA ARG A 502 -12.23 -1.77 15.96
C ARG A 502 -12.64 -0.70 14.95
N VAL A 503 -13.55 0.21 15.32
CA VAL A 503 -13.87 1.40 14.53
C VAL A 503 -12.83 2.47 14.85
N PRO A 504 -12.09 2.97 13.86
CA PRO A 504 -11.07 3.95 14.14
C PRO A 504 -11.63 5.29 14.61
N ARG A 505 -10.82 6.05 15.37
CA ARG A 505 -11.20 7.36 15.89
C ARG A 505 -9.97 8.24 16.16
N ASP A 506 -10.09 9.52 15.84
CA ASP A 506 -9.07 10.50 16.17
C ASP A 506 -9.23 11.01 17.62
N PRO A 507 -8.14 11.08 18.41
CA PRO A 507 -8.19 11.59 19.77
C PRO A 507 -8.73 13.02 19.85
N GLY A 508 -9.89 13.18 20.48
CA GLY A 508 -10.55 14.47 20.70
C GLY A 508 -11.59 14.85 19.63
N ALA A 509 -11.78 14.05 18.58
CA ALA A 509 -12.90 14.22 17.67
C ALA A 509 -14.23 13.81 18.33
N SER A 510 -15.31 14.55 18.05
CA SER A 510 -16.66 14.24 18.54
C SER A 510 -17.37 13.16 17.71
N TRP A 511 -16.74 12.70 16.63
CA TRP A 511 -17.20 11.62 15.75
C TRP A 511 -16.11 10.55 15.60
N ASP A 512 -16.51 9.36 15.15
CA ASP A 512 -15.60 8.31 14.70
C ASP A 512 -15.76 8.03 13.19
N PHE A 513 -14.98 7.09 12.66
CA PHE A 513 -15.01 6.82 11.22
C PHE A 513 -16.25 6.03 10.75
N GLU A 514 -17.07 5.49 11.67
CA GLU A 514 -18.41 4.98 11.35
C GLU A 514 -19.39 6.15 11.16
N ASP A 515 -19.36 7.17 12.01
CA ASP A 515 -20.16 8.39 11.82
C ASP A 515 -19.84 9.05 10.46
N VAL A 516 -18.57 9.05 10.06
CA VAL A 516 -18.13 9.53 8.74
C VAL A 516 -18.79 8.73 7.61
N ARG A 517 -18.78 7.39 7.68
CA ARG A 517 -19.46 6.54 6.69
C ARG A 517 -20.97 6.81 6.66
N GLU A 518 -21.59 6.98 7.82
CA GLU A 518 -23.03 7.24 7.95
C GLU A 518 -23.44 8.59 7.38
N HIS A 519 -22.60 9.62 7.51
CA HIS A 519 -22.82 10.91 6.86
C HIS A 519 -22.98 10.78 5.34
N TYR A 520 -22.12 9.99 4.68
CA TYR A 520 -22.24 9.76 3.24
C TYR A 520 -23.36 8.79 2.89
N LEU A 521 -23.73 7.88 3.80
CA LEU A 521 -24.89 7.01 3.61
C LEU A 521 -26.18 7.83 3.54
N GLU A 522 -26.35 8.76 4.47
CA GLU A 522 -27.45 9.74 4.45
C GLU A 522 -27.42 10.60 3.19
N THR A 523 -26.24 11.15 2.85
CA THR A 523 -26.09 12.07 1.70
C THR A 523 -26.35 11.39 0.35
N LEU A 524 -25.86 10.16 0.14
CA LEU A 524 -25.95 9.49 -1.16
C LEU A 524 -27.21 8.66 -1.35
N TYR A 525 -27.74 8.09 -0.26
CA TYR A 525 -28.88 7.17 -0.30
C TYR A 525 -30.15 7.72 0.39
N ALA A 526 -30.12 8.93 0.95
CA ALA A 526 -31.28 9.57 1.57
C ALA A 526 -31.99 8.67 2.61
N VAL A 527 -31.20 7.91 3.38
CA VAL A 527 -31.68 7.07 4.48
C VAL A 527 -31.22 7.64 5.82
N ASP A 528 -31.97 7.39 6.89
CA ASP A 528 -31.50 7.60 8.26
C ASP A 528 -30.73 6.35 8.72
N PRO A 529 -29.39 6.41 8.85
CA PRO A 529 -28.59 5.25 9.21
C PRO A 529 -28.92 4.67 10.59
N ARG A 530 -29.28 5.53 11.54
CA ARG A 530 -29.58 5.13 12.92
C ARG A 530 -30.85 4.32 12.95
N ARG A 531 -31.89 4.80 12.26
CA ARG A 531 -33.17 4.09 12.13
C ARG A 531 -33.00 2.80 11.33
N LEU A 532 -32.33 2.87 10.18
CA LEU A 532 -32.14 1.72 9.28
C LEU A 532 -31.40 0.57 9.96
N ARG A 533 -30.41 0.87 10.81
CA ARG A 533 -29.65 -0.14 11.56
C ARG A 533 -30.53 -1.04 12.42
N TYR A 534 -31.67 -0.56 12.92
CA TYR A 534 -32.59 -1.34 13.75
C TYR A 534 -33.75 -1.94 12.94
N GLU A 535 -34.28 -1.20 11.96
CA GLU A 535 -35.43 -1.66 11.17
C GLU A 535 -35.05 -2.69 10.11
N ASP A 536 -33.88 -2.55 9.49
CA ASP A 536 -33.37 -3.44 8.44
C ASP A 536 -31.83 -3.50 8.52
N PRO A 537 -31.28 -4.26 9.49
CA PRO A 537 -29.83 -4.35 9.72
C PRO A 537 -29.04 -4.83 8.50
N ASP A 538 -29.63 -5.72 7.69
CA ASP A 538 -28.97 -6.26 6.50
C ASP A 538 -28.88 -5.21 5.39
N ARG A 539 -29.94 -4.42 5.18
CA ARG A 539 -29.87 -3.29 4.27
C ARG A 539 -28.91 -2.22 4.74
N TYR A 540 -28.87 -1.92 6.05
CA TYR A 540 -27.86 -1.02 6.62
C TYR A 540 -26.45 -1.50 6.28
N ARG A 541 -26.14 -2.79 6.48
CA ARG A 541 -24.82 -3.38 6.15
C ARG A 541 -24.51 -3.26 4.66
N ARG A 542 -25.43 -3.65 3.77
CA ARG A 542 -25.22 -3.60 2.32
C ARG A 542 -25.00 -2.18 1.80
N LEU A 543 -25.80 -1.20 2.24
CA LEU A 543 -25.59 0.19 1.84
C LEU A 543 -24.29 0.76 2.42
N SER A 544 -23.96 0.44 3.67
CA SER A 544 -22.74 0.91 4.31
C SER A 544 -21.46 0.32 3.68
N ARG A 545 -21.56 -0.87 3.08
CA ARG A 545 -20.50 -1.47 2.25
C ARG A 545 -20.32 -0.75 0.92
N ALA A 546 -21.43 -0.43 0.24
CA ALA A 546 -21.39 0.25 -1.05
C ALA A 546 -20.91 1.71 -0.93
N VAL A 547 -21.37 2.44 0.10
CA VAL A 547 -21.21 3.90 0.16
C VAL A 547 -19.75 4.37 0.16
N THR A 548 -18.84 3.69 0.87
CA THR A 548 -17.44 4.12 0.91
C THR A 548 -16.77 3.93 -0.45
N GLY A 549 -17.09 2.83 -1.15
CA GLY A 549 -16.66 2.61 -2.53
C GLY A 549 -17.19 3.68 -3.50
N GLU A 550 -18.48 4.03 -3.42
CA GLU A 550 -19.08 5.09 -4.23
C GLU A 550 -18.38 6.44 -4.05
N VAL A 551 -18.08 6.81 -2.81
CA VAL A 551 -17.39 8.06 -2.48
C VAL A 551 -15.95 8.02 -3.01
N MET A 552 -15.21 6.94 -2.77
CA MET A 552 -13.84 6.80 -3.25
C MET A 552 -13.76 6.88 -4.78
N GLN A 553 -14.64 6.18 -5.50
CA GLN A 553 -14.67 6.22 -6.95
C GLN A 553 -14.98 7.63 -7.45
N ALA A 554 -15.98 8.32 -6.88
CA ALA A 554 -16.32 9.68 -7.27
C ALA A 554 -15.18 10.69 -7.06
N VAL A 555 -14.43 10.58 -5.95
CA VAL A 555 -13.30 11.47 -5.68
C VAL A 555 -12.14 11.24 -6.63
N PHE A 556 -11.77 9.98 -6.91
CA PHE A 556 -10.73 9.69 -7.87
C PHE A 556 -11.13 10.05 -9.31
N ASP A 557 -12.39 9.84 -9.68
CA ASP A 557 -12.93 10.29 -10.96
C ASP A 557 -12.80 11.83 -11.10
N GLU A 558 -13.13 12.59 -10.05
CA GLU A 558 -12.96 14.04 -10.04
C GLU A 558 -11.49 14.48 -10.18
N TRP A 559 -10.56 13.76 -9.52
CA TRP A 559 -9.13 14.04 -9.59
C TRP A 559 -8.46 13.61 -10.89
N ARG A 560 -9.02 12.63 -11.59
CA ARG A 560 -8.48 12.11 -12.86
C ARG A 560 -9.08 12.77 -14.09
N ARG A 561 -10.17 13.53 -13.95
CA ARG A 561 -10.81 14.21 -15.08
C ARG A 561 -9.82 15.13 -15.81
N ALA A 562 -10.08 15.43 -17.08
CA ALA A 562 -9.27 16.37 -17.84
C ALA A 562 -9.32 17.78 -17.21
N GLY A 563 -8.16 18.42 -17.05
CA GLY A 563 -8.05 19.74 -16.43
C GLY A 563 -8.03 19.74 -14.89
N SER A 564 -8.00 18.57 -14.26
CA SER A 564 -7.69 18.47 -12.83
C SER A 564 -6.28 18.94 -12.51
N SER A 565 -6.11 19.59 -11.36
CA SER A 565 -4.79 19.93 -10.80
C SER A 565 -4.13 18.78 -10.05
N CYS A 566 -4.89 17.73 -9.75
CA CYS A 566 -4.45 16.62 -8.92
C CYS A 566 -3.64 15.63 -9.74
N ALA A 567 -2.46 15.28 -9.25
CA ALA A 567 -1.56 14.33 -9.89
C ALA A 567 -1.38 13.03 -9.08
N GLY A 568 -2.10 12.87 -7.97
CA GLY A 568 -2.13 11.60 -7.28
C GLY A 568 -2.88 11.59 -5.96
N GLY A 569 -3.26 10.38 -5.55
CA GLY A 569 -3.98 10.11 -4.30
C GLY A 569 -3.66 8.72 -3.75
N LEU A 570 -3.27 8.64 -2.48
CA LEU A 570 -2.97 7.40 -1.77
C LEU A 570 -3.95 7.20 -0.62
N VAL A 571 -4.80 6.18 -0.71
CA VAL A 571 -5.87 5.94 0.28
C VAL A 571 -5.30 5.55 1.65
N TRP A 572 -5.89 6.12 2.70
CA TRP A 572 -5.69 5.73 4.09
C TRP A 572 -6.80 4.74 4.48
N GLN A 573 -6.57 3.43 4.56
CA GLN A 573 -5.30 2.70 4.37
C GLN A 573 -5.49 1.54 3.40
N TRP A 574 -4.39 0.91 2.99
CA TRP A 574 -4.47 -0.24 2.11
C TRP A 574 -5.07 -1.47 2.82
N ARG A 575 -4.54 -1.83 3.99
CA ARG A 575 -4.95 -3.00 4.77
C ARG A 575 -5.28 -2.63 6.22
N ASP A 576 -6.21 -3.34 6.84
CA ASP A 576 -6.46 -3.20 8.27
C ASP A 576 -5.34 -3.82 9.11
N PRO A 577 -4.94 -3.17 10.22
CA PRO A 577 -3.97 -3.75 11.15
C PRO A 577 -4.57 -4.84 12.06
N TRP A 578 -5.91 -4.97 12.12
CA TRP A 578 -6.60 -6.02 12.88
C TRP A 578 -8.00 -6.31 12.33
N PRO A 579 -8.65 -7.42 12.71
CA PRO A 579 -10.00 -7.71 12.23
C PRO A 579 -11.04 -6.68 12.72
N GLY A 580 -11.89 -6.18 11.81
CA GLY A 580 -12.97 -5.24 12.12
C GLY A 580 -13.31 -4.30 10.95
N ALA A 581 -13.92 -3.14 11.26
CA ALA A 581 -14.17 -2.07 10.30
C ALA A 581 -13.13 -0.94 10.40
N GLY A 582 -11.87 -1.30 10.19
CA GLY A 582 -10.77 -0.34 10.12
C GLY A 582 -10.76 0.48 8.82
N TRP A 583 -9.70 1.26 8.64
CA TRP A 583 -9.50 2.09 7.44
C TRP A 583 -9.17 1.30 6.17
N GLY A 584 -8.69 0.07 6.31
CA GLY A 584 -8.22 -0.75 5.21
C GLY A 584 -9.30 -0.99 4.17
N VAL A 585 -8.95 -0.85 2.89
CA VAL A 585 -9.76 -1.37 1.77
C VAL A 585 -9.59 -2.89 1.60
N VAL A 586 -8.57 -3.45 2.24
CA VAL A 586 -8.36 -4.88 2.44
C VAL A 586 -8.47 -5.17 3.96
N ALA A 587 -9.15 -6.26 4.32
CA ALA A 587 -9.27 -6.70 5.71
C ALA A 587 -7.94 -7.30 6.22
N ALA A 588 -7.82 -7.48 7.54
CA ALA A 588 -6.58 -7.97 8.15
C ALA A 588 -6.20 -9.40 7.72
N ASP A 589 -7.15 -10.23 7.27
CA ASP A 589 -6.91 -11.57 6.71
C ASP A 589 -6.54 -11.54 5.20
N GLY A 590 -6.47 -10.36 4.58
CA GLY A 590 -6.25 -10.20 3.15
C GLY A 590 -7.52 -10.25 2.31
N THR A 591 -8.71 -10.38 2.91
CA THR A 591 -9.98 -10.35 2.17
C THR A 591 -10.24 -8.95 1.59
N ARG A 592 -10.55 -8.87 0.30
CA ARG A 592 -10.92 -7.60 -0.36
C ARG A 592 -12.22 -7.08 0.23
N LYS A 593 -12.26 -5.81 0.65
CA LYS A 593 -13.52 -5.16 1.03
C LYS A 593 -14.17 -4.50 -0.19
N PRO A 594 -15.48 -4.16 -0.12
CA PRO A 594 -16.21 -3.52 -1.21
C PRO A 594 -15.52 -2.28 -1.80
N ALA A 595 -14.90 -1.46 -0.96
CA ALA A 595 -14.12 -0.28 -1.37
C ALA A 595 -12.96 -0.61 -2.33
N TRP A 596 -12.33 -1.79 -2.21
CA TRP A 596 -11.26 -2.24 -3.09
C TRP A 596 -11.73 -2.37 -4.54
N TYR A 597 -12.93 -2.92 -4.76
CA TYR A 597 -13.48 -3.07 -6.12
C TYR A 597 -13.80 -1.71 -6.76
N ALA A 598 -14.23 -0.74 -5.96
CA ALA A 598 -14.45 0.62 -6.43
C ALA A 598 -13.14 1.31 -6.85
N LEU A 599 -12.07 1.15 -6.06
CA LEU A 599 -10.74 1.63 -6.44
C LEU A 599 -10.22 0.92 -7.68
N LYS A 600 -10.42 -0.40 -7.81
CA LYS A 600 -10.07 -1.17 -9.02
C LYS A 600 -10.68 -0.58 -10.29
N ARG A 601 -11.92 -0.07 -10.22
CA ARG A 601 -12.57 0.64 -11.34
C ARG A 601 -11.99 2.04 -11.55
N ALA A 602 -11.85 2.84 -10.49
CA ALA A 602 -11.31 4.20 -10.54
C ALA A 602 -9.85 4.25 -11.05
N PHE A 603 -9.10 3.17 -10.85
CA PHE A 603 -7.67 3.07 -11.16
C PHE A 603 -7.40 2.43 -12.53
N ARG A 604 -8.41 2.13 -13.33
CA ARG A 604 -8.22 1.59 -14.68
C ARG A 604 -7.35 2.54 -15.53
N PRO A 605 -6.36 2.02 -16.28
CA PRO A 605 -5.55 2.83 -17.19
C PRO A 605 -6.36 3.54 -18.29
N LEU A 606 -7.41 2.87 -18.78
CA LEU A 606 -8.45 3.43 -19.63
C LEU A 606 -9.70 3.65 -18.79
N ARG A 607 -10.08 4.91 -18.55
CA ARG A 607 -11.19 5.28 -17.67
C ARG A 607 -12.14 6.25 -18.37
N VAL A 608 -13.44 5.98 -18.32
CA VAL A 608 -14.50 6.94 -18.61
C VAL A 608 -15.05 7.52 -17.32
N ILE A 609 -15.28 8.83 -17.30
CA ILE A 609 -15.68 9.59 -16.12
C ILE A 609 -16.84 10.51 -16.49
N LEU A 610 -17.85 10.57 -15.64
CA LEU A 610 -18.96 11.52 -15.74
C LEU A 610 -18.84 12.56 -14.62
N THR A 611 -18.79 13.84 -14.98
CA THR A 611 -18.81 14.94 -13.99
C THR A 611 -19.94 15.91 -14.26
N ASP A 612 -20.53 16.41 -13.18
CA ASP A 612 -21.53 17.48 -13.23
C ASP A 612 -20.83 18.85 -13.33
N GLU A 613 -21.05 19.55 -14.44
CA GLU A 613 -20.48 20.88 -14.69
C GLU A 613 -21.52 22.00 -14.46
N GLY A 614 -22.55 21.71 -13.65
CA GLY A 614 -23.61 22.63 -13.30
C GLY A 614 -24.45 23.00 -14.52
N VAL A 615 -24.54 24.30 -14.82
CA VAL A 615 -25.30 24.81 -15.97
C VAL A 615 -24.69 24.46 -17.32
N ASN A 616 -23.48 23.90 -17.36
CA ASN A 616 -22.88 23.36 -18.58
C ASN A 616 -23.31 21.89 -18.84
N GLY A 617 -24.12 21.31 -17.96
CA GLY A 617 -24.59 19.94 -18.07
C GLY A 617 -23.54 18.90 -17.63
N LEU A 618 -23.66 17.69 -18.16
CA LEU A 618 -22.76 16.59 -17.83
C LEU A 618 -21.56 16.59 -18.80
N ALA A 619 -20.35 16.45 -18.28
CA ALA A 619 -19.14 16.21 -19.07
C ALA A 619 -18.74 14.73 -19.02
N VAL A 620 -18.23 14.24 -20.15
CA VAL A 620 -17.66 12.90 -20.30
C VAL A 620 -16.16 13.03 -20.51
N HIS A 621 -15.36 12.52 -19.59
CA HIS A 621 -13.91 12.50 -19.70
C HIS A 621 -13.42 11.09 -20.00
N LEU A 622 -12.44 10.98 -20.87
CA LEU A 622 -11.78 9.74 -21.27
C LEU A 622 -10.29 9.89 -20.97
N VAL A 623 -9.75 9.05 -20.10
CA VAL A 623 -8.34 9.07 -19.67
C VAL A 623 -7.65 7.82 -20.17
N ASN A 624 -6.44 7.98 -20.70
CA ASN A 624 -5.59 6.89 -21.17
C ASN A 624 -4.16 7.05 -20.63
N ASP A 625 -3.81 6.21 -19.66
CA ASP A 625 -2.45 6.18 -19.07
C ASP A 625 -1.46 5.37 -19.95
N THR A 626 -1.95 4.65 -20.95
CA THR A 626 -1.12 3.72 -21.73
C THR A 626 -0.30 4.46 -22.80
N ALA A 627 0.76 3.81 -23.28
CA ALA A 627 1.64 4.35 -24.31
C ALA A 627 1.06 4.34 -25.73
N ARG A 628 -0.14 3.76 -25.93
CA ARG A 628 -0.78 3.63 -27.25
C ARG A 628 -2.08 4.43 -27.29
N PRO A 629 -2.45 5.04 -28.43
CA PRO A 629 -3.78 5.59 -28.59
C PRO A 629 -4.83 4.48 -28.49
N ALA A 630 -6.01 4.83 -28.00
CA ALA A 630 -7.16 3.93 -27.94
C ALA A 630 -8.27 4.43 -28.87
N GLU A 631 -8.60 3.65 -29.89
CA GLU A 631 -9.74 3.89 -30.77
C GLU A 631 -11.00 3.26 -30.16
N ALA A 632 -11.99 4.09 -29.85
CA ALA A 632 -13.17 3.66 -29.13
C ALA A 632 -14.48 4.22 -29.70
N LEU A 633 -15.56 3.50 -29.45
CA LEU A 633 -16.92 4.01 -29.55
C LEU A 633 -17.39 4.38 -28.13
N LEU A 634 -17.69 5.65 -27.92
CA LEU A 634 -18.28 6.15 -26.69
C LEU A 634 -19.80 6.13 -26.81
N ARG A 635 -20.49 5.43 -25.90
CA ARG A 635 -21.96 5.36 -25.82
C ARG A 635 -22.45 6.06 -24.55
N LEU A 636 -23.41 6.96 -24.70
CA LEU A 636 -24.11 7.63 -23.60
C LEU A 636 -25.60 7.29 -23.64
N THR A 637 -26.17 6.87 -22.52
CA THR A 637 -27.61 6.55 -22.41
C THR A 637 -28.19 7.13 -21.13
N ALA A 638 -29.34 7.82 -21.22
CA ALA A 638 -30.12 8.23 -20.06
C ALA A 638 -31.33 7.31 -19.90
N TRP A 639 -31.48 6.70 -18.72
CA TRP A 639 -32.47 5.67 -18.42
C TRP A 639 -33.58 6.23 -17.54
N ARG A 640 -34.82 6.14 -18.02
CA ARG A 640 -36.03 6.37 -17.22
C ARG A 640 -36.53 5.07 -16.65
N ASP A 641 -36.87 5.07 -15.36
CA ASP A 641 -37.29 3.92 -14.57
C ASP A 641 -36.27 2.77 -14.60
N GLY A 642 -35.02 3.07 -14.98
CA GLY A 642 -33.96 2.09 -15.20
C GLY A 642 -34.17 1.16 -16.40
N THR A 643 -35.19 1.35 -17.24
CA THR A 643 -35.51 0.44 -18.36
C THR A 643 -35.63 1.13 -19.71
N VAL A 644 -36.15 2.37 -19.75
CA VAL A 644 -36.45 3.06 -21.00
C VAL A 644 -35.34 4.06 -21.33
N PRO A 645 -34.58 3.88 -22.44
CA PRO A 645 -33.61 4.88 -22.88
C PRO A 645 -34.34 6.11 -23.43
N VAL A 646 -34.24 7.24 -22.73
CA VAL A 646 -34.84 8.52 -23.14
C VAL A 646 -33.83 9.45 -23.83
N LEU A 647 -32.54 9.14 -23.71
CA LEU A 647 -31.45 9.68 -24.52
C LEU A 647 -30.54 8.51 -24.90
N LYS A 648 -30.12 8.46 -26.16
CA LYS A 648 -29.04 7.58 -26.62
C LYS A 648 -28.17 8.34 -27.61
N ALA A 649 -26.86 8.31 -27.38
CA ALA A 649 -25.86 8.91 -28.24
C ALA A 649 -24.65 7.98 -28.36
N GLU A 650 -24.05 7.91 -29.54
CA GLU A 650 -22.84 7.14 -29.82
C GLU A 650 -21.89 8.00 -30.65
N ARG A 651 -20.61 8.01 -30.30
CA ARG A 651 -19.60 8.81 -31.00
C ARG A 651 -18.26 8.08 -31.05
N PRO A 652 -17.63 7.95 -32.23
CA PRO A 652 -16.26 7.46 -32.31
C PRO A 652 -15.31 8.49 -31.70
N VAL A 653 -14.31 8.02 -30.96
CA VAL A 653 -13.33 8.86 -30.28
C VAL A 653 -11.97 8.18 -30.25
N THR A 654 -10.93 8.96 -30.54
CA THR A 654 -9.54 8.58 -30.36
C THR A 654 -9.04 9.17 -29.04
N ILE A 655 -8.64 8.34 -28.10
CA ILE A 655 -8.05 8.77 -26.84
C ILE A 655 -6.52 8.74 -27.02
N PRO A 656 -5.81 9.88 -26.94
CA PRO A 656 -4.37 9.92 -27.18
C PRO A 656 -3.60 9.07 -26.15
N PRO A 657 -2.39 8.59 -26.48
CA PRO A 657 -1.52 7.96 -25.48
C PRO A 657 -1.20 8.96 -24.36
N ARG A 658 -1.11 8.47 -23.12
CA ARG A 658 -0.72 9.25 -21.94
C ARG A 658 -1.48 10.58 -21.80
N GLY A 659 -2.78 10.57 -22.11
CA GLY A 659 -3.57 11.78 -22.28
C GLY A 659 -5.05 11.59 -21.97
N ALA A 660 -5.82 12.65 -22.20
CA ALA A 660 -7.25 12.65 -21.95
C ALA A 660 -8.02 13.47 -23.00
N VAL A 661 -9.30 13.13 -23.15
CA VAL A 661 -10.29 13.85 -23.96
C VAL A 661 -11.48 14.19 -23.07
N ALA A 662 -12.06 15.37 -23.22
CA ALA A 662 -13.30 15.76 -22.55
C ALA A 662 -14.33 16.24 -23.58
N LEU A 663 -15.56 15.74 -23.45
CA LEU A 663 -16.69 16.07 -24.31
C LEU A 663 -17.89 16.49 -23.45
N ALA A 664 -18.64 17.49 -23.90
CA ALA A 664 -19.94 17.76 -23.28
C ALA A 664 -20.95 16.68 -23.72
N ALA A 665 -21.84 16.24 -22.82
CA ALA A 665 -22.90 15.29 -23.16
C ALA A 665 -23.82 15.81 -24.29
N ALA A 666 -24.03 17.13 -24.36
CA ALA A 666 -24.76 17.76 -25.45
C ALA A 666 -24.03 17.61 -26.81
N GLU A 667 -22.70 17.67 -26.82
CA GLU A 667 -21.86 17.46 -28.01
C GLU A 667 -21.88 16.00 -28.49
N MET A 668 -22.20 15.06 -27.61
CA MET A 668 -22.38 13.66 -28.01
C MET A 668 -23.70 13.42 -28.75
N SER A 669 -24.76 14.14 -28.36
CA SER A 669 -26.12 13.89 -28.86
C SER A 669 -26.59 14.89 -29.91
N ASP A 670 -25.85 15.98 -30.12
CA ASP A 670 -26.20 17.14 -30.95
C ASP A 670 -27.59 17.71 -30.66
N ARG A 671 -28.04 17.57 -29.40
CA ARG A 671 -29.39 17.93 -28.94
C ARG A 671 -29.34 18.44 -27.50
N PHE A 672 -30.32 19.28 -27.16
CA PHE A 672 -30.57 19.63 -25.76
C PHE A 672 -31.22 18.45 -25.02
N PHE A 673 -30.63 18.05 -23.91
CA PHE A 673 -31.20 17.14 -22.93
C PHE A 673 -30.63 17.51 -21.56
N ASP A 674 -31.47 17.79 -20.57
CA ASP A 674 -31.05 18.26 -19.24
C ASP A 674 -30.51 17.09 -18.40
N THR A 675 -29.32 16.59 -18.74
CA THR A 675 -28.70 15.38 -18.16
C THR A 675 -28.49 15.48 -16.65
N THR A 676 -28.20 16.67 -16.13
CA THR A 676 -27.93 16.97 -14.72
C THR A 676 -29.14 17.57 -13.99
N TYR A 677 -30.24 17.81 -14.70
CA TYR A 677 -31.41 18.51 -14.18
C TYR A 677 -31.10 19.91 -13.63
N ALA A 678 -30.17 20.60 -14.30
CA ALA A 678 -29.73 21.93 -13.94
C ALA A 678 -30.76 23.01 -14.32
N TYR A 679 -31.47 22.83 -15.44
CA TYR A 679 -32.41 23.82 -15.98
C TYR A 679 -33.84 23.62 -15.45
N ARG A 680 -34.23 22.38 -15.11
CA ARG A 680 -35.50 22.06 -14.44
C ARG A 680 -36.76 22.45 -15.23
N PHE A 681 -36.70 22.37 -16.56
CA PHE A 681 -37.87 22.55 -17.41
C PHE A 681 -38.76 21.30 -17.37
N GLY A 682 -39.71 21.29 -16.44
CA GLY A 682 -40.60 20.16 -16.19
C GLY A 682 -39.99 19.14 -15.22
N PRO A 683 -40.68 18.01 -14.96
CA PRO A 683 -40.15 16.96 -14.11
C PRO A 683 -38.94 16.30 -14.77
N ILE A 684 -37.99 15.90 -13.94
CA ILE A 684 -36.81 15.13 -14.35
C ILE A 684 -37.21 13.83 -15.08
N SER A 685 -36.64 13.64 -16.28
CA SER A 685 -37.06 12.62 -17.24
C SER A 685 -36.37 11.26 -17.12
N HIS A 686 -35.32 11.15 -16.29
CA HIS A 686 -34.47 9.96 -16.15
C HIS A 686 -33.95 9.82 -14.71
N ASP A 687 -33.45 8.63 -14.38
CA ASP A 687 -32.91 8.30 -13.05
C ASP A 687 -31.40 8.08 -13.07
N VAL A 688 -30.86 7.61 -14.20
CA VAL A 688 -29.44 7.28 -14.35
C VAL A 688 -28.95 7.67 -15.74
N VAL A 689 -27.76 8.23 -15.84
CA VAL A 689 -27.00 8.38 -17.09
C VAL A 689 -25.82 7.42 -17.07
N THR A 690 -25.61 6.66 -18.13
CA THR A 690 -24.51 5.70 -18.28
C THR A 690 -23.63 6.09 -19.45
N ALA A 691 -22.32 6.15 -19.23
CA ALA A 691 -21.30 6.24 -20.27
C ALA A 691 -20.54 4.92 -20.37
N GLN A 692 -20.31 4.44 -21.59
CA GLN A 692 -19.62 3.19 -21.87
C GLN A 692 -18.58 3.39 -22.97
N VAL A 693 -17.40 2.80 -22.79
CA VAL A 693 -16.33 2.80 -23.78
C VAL A 693 -16.18 1.40 -24.35
N LEU A 694 -16.34 1.29 -25.67
CA LEU A 694 -16.15 0.04 -26.40
C LEU A 694 -14.92 0.20 -27.31
N LEU A 695 -13.90 -0.64 -27.16
CA LEU A 695 -12.76 -0.61 -28.07
C LEU A 695 -13.15 -1.21 -29.42
N ALA A 696 -12.75 -0.55 -30.51
CA ALA A 696 -13.08 -0.99 -31.87
C ALA A 696 -12.63 -2.45 -32.14
N GLU A 697 -11.52 -2.86 -31.54
CA GLU A 697 -10.92 -4.20 -31.68
C GLU A 697 -11.58 -5.30 -30.82
N ARG A 698 -12.36 -4.95 -29.79
CA ARG A 698 -12.93 -5.91 -28.81
C ARG A 698 -14.42 -6.18 -29.00
N GLY A 699 -15.06 -5.58 -30.00
CA GLY A 699 -16.48 -5.81 -30.30
C GLY A 699 -17.43 -5.06 -29.35
N ALA A 700 -18.52 -5.71 -28.94
CA ALA A 700 -19.67 -5.07 -28.30
C ALA A 700 -19.60 -4.95 -26.75
N GLU A 701 -18.60 -5.56 -26.11
CA GLU A 701 -18.44 -5.51 -24.65
C GLU A 701 -17.75 -4.21 -24.21
N PRO A 702 -18.34 -3.43 -23.29
CA PRO A 702 -17.68 -2.25 -22.74
C PRO A 702 -16.42 -2.60 -21.96
N ILE A 703 -15.30 -1.93 -22.24
CA ILE A 703 -14.06 -2.07 -21.45
C ILE A 703 -14.09 -1.25 -20.17
N ASP A 704 -14.89 -0.18 -20.15
CA ASP A 704 -15.11 0.65 -18.98
C ASP A 704 -16.46 1.37 -19.04
N GLU A 705 -16.96 1.78 -17.88
CA GLU A 705 -18.23 2.47 -17.73
C GLU A 705 -18.26 3.43 -16.53
N SER A 706 -19.12 4.43 -16.62
CA SER A 706 -19.39 5.38 -15.54
C SER A 706 -20.86 5.76 -15.50
N HIS A 707 -21.30 6.19 -14.32
CA HIS A 707 -22.71 6.34 -13.98
C HIS A 707 -22.93 7.65 -13.25
N TYR A 708 -24.00 8.36 -13.61
CA TYR A 708 -24.42 9.59 -12.95
C TYR A 708 -25.90 9.52 -12.57
N PHE A 709 -26.21 9.98 -11.36
CA PHE A 709 -27.53 9.85 -10.73
C PHE A 709 -28.11 11.24 -10.39
N PRO A 710 -28.86 11.88 -11.30
CA PRO A 710 -29.39 13.23 -11.11
C PRO A 710 -30.35 13.39 -9.91
N LYS A 711 -30.94 12.29 -9.42
CA LYS A 711 -31.83 12.25 -8.25
C LYS A 711 -31.15 11.75 -6.96
N GLY A 712 -29.84 11.48 -7.00
CA GLY A 712 -29.17 10.67 -5.99
C GLY A 712 -29.32 9.17 -6.24
N ARG A 713 -28.65 8.34 -5.43
CA ARG A 713 -28.46 6.89 -5.70
C ARG A 713 -29.61 6.01 -5.19
N SER A 714 -30.67 6.60 -4.64
CA SER A 714 -31.81 5.92 -4.04
C SER A 714 -32.84 5.47 -5.08
N LEU A 715 -32.47 4.54 -5.95
CA LEU A 715 -33.43 3.98 -6.90
C LEU A 715 -34.52 3.16 -6.18
N PRO A 716 -35.78 3.21 -6.64
CA PRO A 716 -36.84 2.35 -6.11
C PRO A 716 -36.49 0.87 -6.21
N ARG A 717 -36.88 0.09 -5.19
CA ARG A 717 -36.74 -1.37 -5.25
C ARG A 717 -37.74 -1.95 -6.25
N ALA A 718 -37.28 -2.83 -7.12
CA ALA A 718 -38.09 -3.46 -8.14
C ALA A 718 -37.59 -4.88 -8.47
N ASP A 719 -38.42 -5.64 -9.18
CA ASP A 719 -37.90 -6.77 -9.95
C ASP A 719 -37.05 -6.23 -11.09
N LEU A 720 -35.78 -6.62 -11.09
CA LEU A 720 -34.79 -6.13 -12.04
C LEU A 720 -34.73 -7.00 -13.30
N GLY A 721 -35.35 -8.18 -13.30
CA GLY A 721 -35.06 -9.20 -14.31
C GLY A 721 -33.58 -9.59 -14.29
N LEU A 722 -32.95 -9.56 -13.10
CA LEU A 722 -31.56 -9.98 -12.91
C LEU A 722 -31.46 -11.48 -13.17
N THR A 723 -30.45 -11.88 -13.93
CA THR A 723 -30.17 -13.27 -14.27
C THR A 723 -28.71 -13.58 -13.97
N ALA A 724 -28.46 -14.80 -13.51
CA ALA A 724 -27.15 -15.29 -13.15
C ALA A 724 -26.97 -16.71 -13.71
N ALA A 725 -26.08 -16.86 -14.69
CA ALA A 725 -25.77 -18.14 -15.30
C ALA A 725 -24.30 -18.45 -15.09
N VAL A 726 -24.01 -19.57 -14.44
CA VAL A 726 -22.64 -19.98 -14.17
C VAL A 726 -22.22 -21.06 -15.16
N GLU A 727 -21.06 -20.87 -15.77
CA GLU A 727 -20.45 -21.78 -16.73
C GLU A 727 -19.03 -22.12 -16.29
N ARG A 728 -18.59 -23.31 -16.66
CA ARG A 728 -17.20 -23.72 -16.45
C ARG A 728 -16.35 -23.24 -17.62
N GLN A 729 -15.20 -22.64 -17.33
CA GLN A 729 -14.22 -22.28 -18.36
C GLN A 729 -13.02 -23.25 -18.33
N GLY A 730 -12.67 -23.83 -19.49
CA GLY A 730 -11.47 -24.65 -19.70
C GLY A 730 -11.69 -26.14 -20.03
N SER A 731 -10.74 -26.72 -20.77
CA SER A 731 -10.60 -28.17 -21.00
C SER A 731 -10.21 -28.93 -19.73
N ALA A 732 -10.46 -30.24 -19.69
CA ALA A 732 -10.34 -31.14 -18.53
C ALA A 732 -9.10 -30.89 -17.65
N GLY A 733 -9.25 -30.08 -16.59
CA GLY A 733 -8.22 -29.81 -15.58
C GLY A 733 -8.38 -28.48 -14.83
N GLY A 734 -9.08 -27.49 -15.40
CA GLY A 734 -9.34 -26.20 -14.73
C GLY A 734 -10.60 -26.20 -13.86
N ASP A 735 -10.52 -25.58 -12.67
CA ASP A 735 -11.62 -25.29 -11.73
C ASP A 735 -12.06 -23.80 -11.78
N GLU A 736 -11.79 -23.11 -12.89
CA GLU A 736 -12.27 -21.74 -13.08
C GLU A 736 -13.72 -21.71 -13.57
N TRP A 737 -14.52 -20.88 -12.91
CA TRP A 737 -15.94 -20.67 -13.20
C TRP A 737 -16.17 -19.23 -13.62
N ALA A 738 -17.03 -19.03 -14.62
CA ALA A 738 -17.49 -17.73 -15.06
C ALA A 738 -18.97 -17.56 -14.75
N LEU A 739 -19.32 -16.46 -14.12
CA LEU A 739 -20.69 -16.07 -13.79
C LEU A 739 -21.13 -14.96 -14.74
N ARG A 740 -22.05 -15.29 -15.65
CA ARG A 740 -22.68 -14.35 -16.58
C ARG A 740 -23.88 -13.71 -15.92
N LEU A 741 -23.89 -12.38 -15.92
CA LEU A 741 -24.89 -11.54 -15.26
C LEU A 741 -25.53 -10.62 -16.30
N ALA A 742 -26.86 -10.59 -16.33
CA ALA A 742 -27.62 -9.66 -17.16
C ALA A 742 -28.85 -9.17 -16.40
N THR A 743 -29.35 -7.99 -16.76
CA THR A 743 -30.51 -7.38 -16.11
C THR A 743 -31.45 -6.73 -17.12
N GLY A 744 -32.75 -6.73 -16.83
CA GLY A 744 -33.78 -6.03 -17.61
C GLY A 744 -34.00 -4.58 -17.17
N ARG A 745 -33.61 -4.25 -15.94
CA ARG A 745 -33.63 -2.90 -15.33
C ARG A 745 -32.28 -2.59 -14.71
N PHE A 746 -31.88 -1.33 -14.72
CA PHE A 746 -30.63 -0.88 -14.10
C PHE A 746 -30.48 -1.38 -12.67
N ALA A 747 -29.38 -2.08 -12.39
CA ALA A 747 -29.09 -2.70 -11.10
C ALA A 747 -27.94 -1.96 -10.40
N CYS A 748 -28.13 -1.59 -9.13
CA CYS A 748 -27.14 -0.86 -8.35
C CYS A 748 -26.28 -1.79 -7.49
N SER A 749 -24.96 -1.60 -7.56
CA SER A 749 -23.94 -2.28 -6.74
C SER A 749 -24.17 -3.80 -6.66
N VAL A 750 -24.26 -4.42 -7.83
CA VAL A 750 -24.36 -5.85 -8.04
C VAL A 750 -23.14 -6.54 -7.42
N HIS A 751 -23.36 -7.52 -6.54
CA HIS A 751 -22.30 -8.28 -5.86
C HIS A 751 -22.71 -9.74 -5.68
N VAL A 752 -21.70 -10.59 -5.47
CA VAL A 752 -21.83 -12.03 -5.35
C VAL A 752 -21.53 -12.45 -3.91
N GLU A 753 -22.44 -13.22 -3.31
CA GLU A 753 -22.24 -13.87 -2.02
C GLU A 753 -22.13 -15.39 -2.24
N ASP A 754 -20.94 -15.94 -1.96
CA ASP A 754 -20.63 -17.36 -2.09
C ASP A 754 -19.64 -17.76 -0.98
N GLU A 755 -19.97 -18.82 -0.24
CA GLU A 755 -19.18 -19.31 0.89
C GLU A 755 -17.84 -19.93 0.44
N ARG A 756 -17.77 -20.42 -0.79
CA ARG A 756 -16.64 -21.21 -1.31
C ARG A 756 -15.86 -20.50 -2.39
N PHE A 757 -16.49 -19.56 -3.09
CA PHE A 757 -15.88 -18.79 -4.16
C PHE A 757 -15.87 -17.29 -3.84
N GLN A 758 -14.90 -16.59 -4.42
CA GLN A 758 -14.81 -15.14 -4.44
C GLN A 758 -14.84 -14.66 -5.88
N ALA A 759 -15.69 -13.68 -6.14
CA ALA A 759 -15.74 -12.98 -7.41
C ALA A 759 -14.52 -12.07 -7.62
N ASP A 760 -13.98 -12.02 -8.84
CA ASP A 760 -12.86 -11.13 -9.18
C ASP A 760 -13.26 -9.66 -9.42
N ASP A 761 -14.56 -9.40 -9.56
CA ASP A 761 -15.19 -8.08 -9.54
C ASP A 761 -16.54 -8.15 -8.81
N GLY A 762 -16.94 -7.03 -8.22
CA GLY A 762 -18.16 -6.94 -7.43
C GLY A 762 -18.50 -5.50 -7.09
N TRP A 763 -19.68 -5.29 -6.52
CA TRP A 763 -20.19 -3.97 -6.13
C TRP A 763 -20.24 -2.97 -7.29
N PHE A 764 -20.48 -3.42 -8.52
CA PHE A 764 -20.58 -2.57 -9.72
C PHE A 764 -22.04 -2.30 -10.09
N HIS A 765 -22.33 -1.25 -10.85
CA HIS A 765 -23.66 -1.11 -11.45
C HIS A 765 -23.77 -1.92 -12.75
N LEU A 766 -24.98 -2.33 -13.12
CA LEU A 766 -25.24 -3.07 -14.35
C LEU A 766 -26.42 -2.44 -15.09
N ALA A 767 -26.16 -1.96 -16.31
CA ALA A 767 -27.18 -1.37 -17.18
C ALA A 767 -27.93 -2.46 -17.98
N PRO A 768 -29.19 -2.23 -18.38
CA PRO A 768 -29.92 -3.16 -19.23
C PRO A 768 -29.24 -3.38 -20.59
N GLY A 769 -29.32 -4.61 -21.10
CA GLY A 769 -28.75 -4.98 -22.40
C GLY A 769 -27.22 -5.14 -22.42
N VAL A 770 -26.59 -5.09 -21.25
CA VAL A 770 -25.17 -5.42 -21.05
C VAL A 770 -25.08 -6.75 -20.34
N GLU A 771 -24.35 -7.70 -20.91
CA GLU A 771 -23.92 -8.90 -20.18
C GLU A 771 -22.58 -8.60 -19.51
N ARG A 772 -22.44 -8.97 -18.24
CA ARG A 772 -21.19 -8.89 -17.49
C ARG A 772 -20.76 -10.29 -17.08
N VAL A 773 -19.50 -10.62 -17.36
CA VAL A 773 -18.90 -11.89 -16.95
C VAL A 773 -17.94 -11.64 -15.78
N VAL A 774 -18.16 -12.34 -14.68
CA VAL A 774 -17.35 -12.27 -13.47
C VAL A 774 -16.68 -13.62 -13.24
N ARG A 775 -15.39 -13.66 -12.95
CA ARG A 775 -14.71 -14.93 -12.65
C ARG A 775 -14.85 -15.26 -11.18
N LEU A 776 -15.19 -16.51 -10.89
CA LEU A 776 -15.27 -17.04 -9.53
C LEU A 776 -14.02 -17.87 -9.25
N ARG A 777 -13.26 -17.46 -8.24
CA ARG A 777 -12.06 -18.16 -7.77
C ARG A 777 -12.35 -18.84 -6.44
N PRO A 778 -11.88 -20.08 -6.19
CA PRO A 778 -12.01 -20.70 -4.88
C PRO A 778 -11.39 -19.82 -3.79
N ARG A 779 -12.08 -19.70 -2.64
CA ARG A 779 -11.53 -19.03 -1.46
C ARG A 779 -10.39 -19.88 -0.88
N THR A 780 -9.21 -19.28 -0.71
CA THR A 780 -8.07 -19.89 -0.03
C THR A 780 -8.46 -20.23 1.41
N GLY A 781 -8.40 -21.51 1.79
CA GLY A 781 -8.84 -22.02 3.11
C GLY A 781 -10.15 -22.81 3.11
N SER A 782 -10.86 -22.91 1.98
CA SER A 782 -12.07 -23.74 1.85
C SER A 782 -11.81 -25.26 1.76
N GLN A 783 -10.55 -25.69 1.83
CA GLN A 783 -10.21 -27.09 2.10
C GLN A 783 -10.04 -27.30 3.61
N GLY A 784 -11.10 -27.77 4.28
CA GLY A 784 -11.00 -28.40 5.60
C GLY A 784 -11.57 -27.61 6.79
N GLY A 785 -12.89 -27.39 6.80
CA GLY A 785 -13.62 -27.04 8.02
C GLY A 785 -14.24 -28.27 8.69
N SER A 786 -13.47 -28.98 9.53
CA SER A 786 -14.00 -29.67 10.71
C SER A 786 -12.84 -30.07 11.62
N GLY A 787 -12.79 -29.48 12.82
CA GLY A 787 -11.97 -29.99 13.90
C GLY A 787 -12.45 -31.37 14.39
N VAL A 788 -11.57 -32.00 15.17
CA VAL A 788 -11.62 -33.36 15.73
C VAL A 788 -11.01 -34.42 14.79
N GLY A 789 -9.79 -34.82 15.14
CA GLY A 789 -9.11 -35.94 14.51
C GLY A 789 -9.88 -37.25 14.71
N VAL A 790 -10.15 -37.92 13.60
CA VAL A 790 -10.31 -39.37 13.51
C VAL A 790 -9.70 -39.78 12.17
N THR A 791 -8.70 -40.65 12.22
CA THR A 791 -8.17 -41.39 11.08
C THR A 791 -9.22 -42.38 10.59
N ASP A 792 -9.72 -42.25 9.35
CA ASP A 792 -9.93 -43.37 8.43
C ASP A 792 -10.51 -42.95 7.07
N GLY A 793 -9.98 -43.55 6.00
CA GLY A 793 -10.74 -44.02 4.84
C GLY A 793 -11.39 -43.01 3.88
N THR A 794 -10.75 -42.81 2.72
CA THR A 794 -11.38 -42.51 1.42
C THR A 794 -12.43 -41.38 1.38
N ALA A 795 -11.99 -40.13 1.50
CA ALA A 795 -12.75 -39.00 0.94
C ALA A 795 -12.23 -38.74 -0.49
N SER A 796 -13.05 -39.06 -1.50
CA SER A 796 -12.84 -38.51 -2.83
C SER A 796 -12.82 -36.98 -2.69
N ALA A 797 -11.78 -36.30 -3.18
CA ALA A 797 -11.78 -34.84 -3.29
C ALA A 797 -12.95 -34.43 -4.21
N GLY A 798 -14.12 -34.21 -3.60
CA GLY A 798 -15.33 -33.78 -4.28
C GLY A 798 -15.04 -32.45 -4.95
N ARG A 799 -15.26 -32.41 -6.25
CA ARG A 799 -14.96 -31.24 -7.08
C ARG A 799 -15.79 -30.04 -6.59
N MET A 800 -15.14 -28.91 -6.31
CA MET A 800 -15.84 -27.72 -5.82
C MET A 800 -16.68 -27.09 -6.94
N VAL A 801 -17.97 -26.92 -6.66
CA VAL A 801 -18.95 -26.32 -7.58
C VAL A 801 -19.53 -25.07 -6.92
N PRO A 802 -19.55 -23.91 -7.59
CA PRO A 802 -20.05 -22.66 -7.01
C PRO A 802 -21.58 -22.74 -6.82
N ASP A 803 -22.06 -22.23 -5.70
CA ASP A 803 -23.48 -22.21 -5.30
C ASP A 803 -23.64 -21.01 -4.37
N GLY A 804 -24.22 -19.94 -4.91
CA GLY A 804 -24.25 -18.65 -4.25
C GLY A 804 -25.36 -17.77 -4.80
N GLU A 805 -25.38 -16.53 -4.33
CA GLU A 805 -26.42 -15.56 -4.63
C GLU A 805 -25.83 -14.28 -5.24
N VAL A 806 -26.58 -13.69 -6.16
CA VAL A 806 -26.28 -12.37 -6.73
C VAL A 806 -27.28 -11.36 -6.19
N HIS A 807 -26.76 -10.31 -5.58
CA HIS A 807 -27.54 -9.25 -4.97
C HIS A 807 -27.39 -7.94 -5.73
N ALA A 808 -28.40 -7.08 -5.67
CA ALA A 808 -28.32 -5.67 -6.05
C ALA A 808 -29.11 -4.82 -5.04
N LEU A 809 -28.65 -3.61 -4.75
CA LEU A 809 -29.23 -2.77 -3.69
C LEU A 809 -30.69 -2.37 -3.94
N ASN A 810 -31.08 -2.28 -5.22
CA ASN A 810 -32.43 -1.95 -5.66
C ASN A 810 -33.24 -3.19 -6.12
N ALA A 811 -32.76 -4.41 -5.87
CA ALA A 811 -33.54 -5.62 -6.13
C ALA A 811 -34.54 -5.92 -5.01
N LEU A 812 -35.67 -6.56 -5.34
CA LEU A 812 -36.60 -7.09 -4.34
C LEU A 812 -36.05 -8.34 -3.64
N ALA A 813 -35.30 -9.18 -4.36
CA ALA A 813 -34.69 -10.41 -3.85
C ALA A 813 -33.38 -10.70 -4.62
N PRO A 814 -32.46 -11.50 -4.05
CA PRO A 814 -31.30 -12.02 -4.77
C PRO A 814 -31.68 -13.06 -5.82
N VAL A 815 -30.72 -13.35 -6.71
CA VAL A 815 -30.81 -14.41 -7.71
C VAL A 815 -29.78 -15.48 -7.40
N ARG A 816 -30.23 -16.71 -7.13
CA ARG A 816 -29.34 -17.84 -6.87
C ARG A 816 -28.80 -18.43 -8.17
N TYR A 817 -27.53 -18.83 -8.18
CA TYR A 817 -26.92 -19.62 -9.24
C TYR A 817 -26.33 -20.91 -8.65
N ARG A 818 -26.17 -21.94 -9.48
CA ARG A 818 -25.51 -23.19 -9.09
C ARG A 818 -24.78 -23.78 -10.29
N GLY A 819 -23.51 -24.12 -10.09
CA GLY A 819 -22.72 -24.82 -11.11
C GLY A 819 -23.25 -26.23 -11.35
N ASN A 820 -23.10 -26.73 -12.57
CA ASN A 820 -23.36 -28.12 -12.90
C ASN A 820 -22.08 -28.93 -12.66
N ALA A 821 -22.17 -30.01 -11.87
CA ALA A 821 -21.02 -30.85 -11.49
C ALA A 821 -20.30 -31.50 -12.67
#